data_AF-A0AAV7AAC4-F1
#
_entry.id   AF-A0AAV7AAC4-F1
#
_cell.length_a   1.000
_cell.length_b   1.000
_cell.length_c   1.000
_cell.angle_alpha   90.00
_cell.angle_beta   90.00
_cell.angle_gamma   90.00
#
_symmetry.space_group_name_H-M   'P 1'
#
loop_
_entity.id
_entity.type
_entity.pdbx_description
1 polymer ?
#
loop_
_entity_poly.entity_id
_entity_poly.type
_entity_poly.pdbx_seq_one_letter_code
_entity_poly.pdbx_strand_id
1 'polypeptide(L)'
;MILQCFIILLLCKQSLSATISPNGFNQQCTSQTVSSSLTYVVDVSGSMSDDLYQLKLVNRWVLDRVSAQFPCGVRTYTMVEFNDPEIGPTRVTGSRAEFADYFNNLYANGGGDCPELAMGGLELGLKRSPDNSVIMVLTDASAKDYNDTTLMNNIYTLVASTRSQVFFLITGLCDGLDDPRYLAYRDVASKSFGHVFHINLSEMNNVFYYLDFILSRPVNTSRRLYSVEYNGGYNSGQFIVAELFSKVIVMTDGLISAIFILGPDNNLIPTETVVSENWGSVHVVKNPPNGTWTINCDGAGRYALTVQGLDATNTSATTDCSKCHPNATCVESSGRKECHCNDGLIGDGFVCQDIDECAYSWTHNCSGSCVNTYGSYRCECALGYIKNPSDICVDIDECSDRNLSSCHPLANCTNNHGGYLCTCPYGYYGDGHNCEVNECLTGVCGQNMDCAKSKGYYNCFEPCSNYVSLDDPWRSIHRGYGYNCDSWLSGWYRFIGAGGNRMTESCVPEMHCNTDAPIWINGTHPLEGEGIVNLTACSHWNRDCCYWKSNVQIKACPGGYHVYKIDGVPFCQSAYCTDPAISKDECLCSEDEECRIIDGKNKCVCKNGREIYDIEDLNLDLQCGTERITASFHTCQLRNLHLNVSNINLQDNTCIGFPDMNNTGVISATTSLQAGACGNYLVNNGTHATYGNRMYVRMQTDEIIIRNYEVVLEFSCSYPLDLQLSLDPLIPIVSSVIVTIEGKGEFKAQMVLYKDESYTSQYEDGGIGLSTKATLYVAVSLEGENSFQYVLVMKDCFATPSKDFYDPVKYYIIQNKCPNRRDRTISVKENGVSQQGRFSVQMFKFVGDYNSVYLHCEASICDTTREMCKPSCSGLRSSFHQNNKDAFVLGYGPIVASRSADDSTSDATGIHALWTTLLLSLLCFKNFF
;
A
#
# COMPACT_ATOMS: atom_id res chain seq x y z
N MET A 1 -16.35 -23.03 37.98
CA MET A 1 -15.98 -23.03 36.55
C MET A 1 -14.97 -21.93 36.19
N ILE A 2 -15.21 -20.64 36.45
CA ILE A 2 -14.23 -19.57 36.09
C ILE A 2 -12.85 -19.76 36.75
N LEU A 3 -12.79 -20.23 38.00
CA LEU A 3 -11.54 -20.51 38.72
C LEU A 3 -10.70 -21.66 38.14
N GLN A 4 -11.27 -22.47 37.23
CA GLN A 4 -10.60 -23.63 36.63
C GLN A 4 -9.91 -23.26 35.30
N CYS A 5 -10.42 -22.24 34.59
CA CYS A 5 -9.74 -21.66 33.43
C CYS A 5 -8.48 -20.86 33.83
N PHE A 6 -8.48 -20.20 34.99
CA PHE A 6 -7.32 -19.44 35.46
C PHE A 6 -6.08 -20.30 35.77
N ILE A 7 -6.28 -21.55 36.22
CA ILE A 7 -5.17 -22.48 36.49
C ILE A 7 -4.58 -23.03 35.18
N ILE A 8 -5.41 -23.22 34.14
CA ILE A 8 -4.95 -23.68 32.82
C ILE A 8 -4.17 -22.58 32.09
N LEU A 9 -4.59 -21.30 32.17
CA LEU A 9 -3.81 -20.19 31.60
C LEU A 9 -2.47 -19.95 32.31
N LEU A 10 -2.37 -20.23 33.61
CA LEU A 10 -1.11 -20.13 34.36
C LEU A 10 -0.14 -21.29 34.05
N LEU A 11 -0.65 -22.48 33.70
CA LEU A 11 0.19 -23.61 33.28
C LEU A 11 0.60 -23.55 31.79
N CYS A 12 -0.25 -22.99 30.91
CA CYS A 12 0.07 -22.85 29.49
C CYS A 12 1.13 -21.76 29.20
N LYS A 13 1.45 -20.90 30.18
CA LYS A 13 2.52 -19.90 30.09
C LYS A 13 3.90 -20.41 30.57
N GLN A 14 4.03 -21.71 30.88
CA GLN A 14 5.28 -22.35 31.32
C GLN A 14 5.78 -23.48 30.40
N SER A 15 5.18 -23.71 29.22
CA SER A 15 5.61 -24.74 28.26
C SER A 15 6.18 -24.22 26.94
N LEU A 16 6.27 -22.90 26.75
CA LEU A 16 6.94 -22.25 25.59
C LEU A 16 8.07 -21.34 26.05
N SER A 17 9.01 -21.93 26.79
CA SER A 17 10.37 -21.42 26.98
C SER A 17 11.32 -22.59 27.04
N ALA A 18 11.35 -23.36 25.95
CA ALA A 18 12.48 -24.22 25.63
C ALA A 18 13.66 -23.32 25.23
N THR A 19 14.30 -22.71 26.23
CA THR A 19 15.67 -22.20 26.08
C THR A 19 16.55 -23.38 25.70
N ILE A 20 16.85 -23.52 24.40
CA ILE A 20 17.92 -24.40 23.95
C ILE A 20 19.21 -23.88 24.60
N SER A 21 19.78 -24.68 25.49
CA SER A 21 20.99 -24.34 26.23
C SER A 21 22.16 -24.12 25.26
N PRO A 22 22.77 -22.93 25.22
CA PRO A 22 23.97 -22.69 24.43
C PRO A 22 25.19 -23.25 25.17
N ASN A 23 25.41 -24.57 25.10
CA ASN A 23 26.68 -25.24 25.42
C ASN A 23 26.60 -26.71 24.99
N GLY A 24 27.44 -27.14 24.03
CA GLY A 24 27.38 -28.51 23.51
C GLY A 24 28.60 -29.01 22.74
N PHE A 25 29.20 -28.20 21.85
CA PHE A 25 30.53 -28.50 21.29
C PHE A 25 31.35 -27.23 21.13
N ASN A 26 32.35 -27.09 22.01
CA ASN A 26 33.27 -25.97 22.03
C ASN A 26 34.39 -26.24 21.01
N GLN A 27 34.13 -25.98 19.72
CA GLN A 27 35.16 -26.10 18.68
C GLN A 27 36.14 -24.92 18.85
N GLN A 28 37.32 -25.19 19.42
CA GLN A 28 38.38 -24.19 19.53
C GLN A 28 38.84 -23.77 18.13
N CYS A 29 38.26 -22.66 17.65
CA CYS A 29 38.61 -22.03 16.38
C CYS A 29 40.02 -21.43 16.49
N THR A 30 41.05 -22.24 16.22
CA THR A 30 42.45 -21.80 16.24
C THR A 30 42.65 -20.67 15.24
N SER A 31 42.96 -19.47 15.73
CA SER A 31 43.29 -18.33 14.87
C SER A 31 44.56 -18.62 14.08
N GLN A 32 44.49 -18.59 12.73
CA GLN A 32 45.48 -17.85 11.92
C GLN A 32 45.24 -17.77 10.40
N THR A 33 44.37 -18.55 9.75
CA THR A 33 44.47 -18.69 8.26
C THR A 33 43.21 -18.51 7.40
N VAL A 34 41.97 -18.49 7.91
CA VAL A 34 40.78 -18.19 7.08
C VAL A 34 39.79 -17.31 7.85
N SER A 35 39.55 -16.10 7.35
CA SER A 35 38.42 -15.24 7.71
C SER A 35 37.39 -15.30 6.58
N SER A 36 36.23 -15.92 6.80
CA SER A 36 35.10 -15.77 5.89
C SER A 36 34.38 -14.44 6.17
N SER A 37 33.97 -13.79 5.09
CA SER A 37 33.30 -12.49 5.10
C SER A 37 32.25 -12.43 4.00
N LEU A 38 31.10 -11.84 4.36
CA LEU A 38 29.99 -11.60 3.45
C LEU A 38 29.83 -10.09 3.27
N THR A 39 29.76 -9.64 2.02
CA THR A 39 29.63 -8.22 1.69
C THR A 39 28.45 -8.01 0.79
N TYR A 40 27.55 -7.11 1.17
CA TYR A 40 26.51 -6.60 0.28
C TYR A 40 26.89 -5.19 -0.19
N VAL A 41 26.80 -4.96 -1.49
CA VAL A 41 26.90 -3.65 -2.14
C VAL A 41 25.53 -3.42 -2.74
N VAL A 42 24.75 -2.51 -2.16
CA VAL A 42 23.30 -2.45 -2.33
C VAL A 42 22.93 -1.11 -2.95
N ASP A 43 22.28 -1.18 -4.09
CA ASP A 43 21.60 -0.06 -4.71
C ASP A 43 20.41 0.36 -3.85
N VAL A 44 20.36 1.64 -3.52
CA VAL A 44 19.28 2.24 -2.72
C VAL A 44 18.54 3.34 -3.49
N SER A 45 18.63 3.34 -4.82
CA SER A 45 17.85 4.18 -5.73
C SER A 45 16.33 4.09 -5.46
N GLY A 46 15.57 5.06 -5.96
CA GLY A 46 14.10 5.05 -5.88
C GLY A 46 13.44 3.85 -6.57
N SER A 47 14.03 3.34 -7.64
CA SER A 47 13.49 2.24 -8.46
C SER A 47 13.62 0.87 -7.77
N MET A 48 14.68 0.67 -6.97
CA MET A 48 14.89 -0.50 -6.10
C MET A 48 13.84 -0.74 -5.00
N SER A 49 12.75 0.03 -4.93
CA SER A 49 11.75 -0.04 -3.84
C SER A 49 11.08 -1.41 -3.70
N ASP A 50 10.58 -2.00 -4.79
CA ASP A 50 9.93 -3.31 -4.80
C ASP A 50 10.96 -4.45 -4.66
N ASP A 51 12.13 -4.32 -5.29
CA ASP A 51 13.21 -5.30 -5.20
C ASP A 51 13.80 -5.39 -3.79
N LEU A 52 14.02 -4.26 -3.11
CA LEU A 52 14.43 -4.23 -1.70
C LEU A 52 13.39 -4.90 -0.80
N TYR A 53 12.09 -4.78 -1.08
CA TYR A 53 11.07 -5.49 -0.32
C TYR A 53 11.24 -7.02 -0.45
N GLN A 54 11.42 -7.53 -1.67
CA GLN A 54 11.61 -8.97 -1.92
C GLN A 54 12.94 -9.50 -1.35
N LEU A 55 14.04 -8.77 -1.56
CA LEU A 55 15.36 -9.13 -1.04
C LEU A 55 15.38 -9.24 0.49
N LYS A 56 14.65 -8.38 1.21
CA LYS A 56 14.53 -8.45 2.68
C LYS A 56 13.85 -9.71 3.17
N LEU A 57 12.86 -10.24 2.44
CA LEU A 57 12.19 -11.49 2.81
C LEU A 57 13.17 -12.66 2.85
N VAL A 58 14.22 -12.64 2.02
CA VAL A 58 15.17 -13.76 1.87
C VAL A 58 16.55 -13.52 2.48
N ASN A 59 16.89 -12.28 2.85
CA ASN A 59 18.14 -11.96 3.54
C ASN A 59 18.42 -12.87 4.74
N ARG A 60 17.38 -13.19 5.54
CA ARG A 60 17.52 -14.12 6.68
C ARG A 60 17.99 -15.51 6.26
N TRP A 61 17.43 -16.07 5.19
CA TRP A 61 17.81 -17.38 4.63
C TRP A 61 19.28 -17.39 4.17
N VAL A 62 19.71 -16.35 3.43
CA VAL A 62 21.10 -16.22 2.97
C VAL A 62 22.05 -16.22 4.18
N LEU A 63 21.70 -15.49 5.23
CA LEU A 63 22.49 -15.44 6.46
C LEU A 63 22.47 -16.75 7.26
N ASP A 64 21.38 -17.53 7.25
CA ASP A 64 21.34 -18.87 7.83
C ASP A 64 22.28 -19.83 7.07
N ARG A 65 22.22 -19.85 5.73
CA ARG A 65 23.09 -20.69 4.88
C ARG A 65 24.58 -20.38 5.08
N VAL A 66 24.92 -19.09 5.07
CA VAL A 66 26.28 -18.62 5.34
C VAL A 66 26.75 -19.00 6.75
N SER A 67 25.88 -18.94 7.75
CA SER A 67 26.22 -19.35 9.12
C SER A 67 26.47 -20.85 9.26
N ALA A 68 25.66 -21.67 8.59
CA ALA A 68 25.79 -23.12 8.62
C ALA A 68 27.05 -23.61 7.87
N GLN A 69 27.41 -22.98 6.75
CA GLN A 69 28.63 -23.32 6.01
C GLN A 69 29.92 -22.92 6.75
N PHE A 70 29.89 -21.79 7.48
CA PHE A 70 31.04 -21.31 8.24
C PHE A 70 30.80 -21.48 9.75
N PRO A 71 30.85 -22.71 10.31
CA PRO A 71 30.59 -22.95 11.73
C PRO A 71 31.64 -22.29 12.66
N CYS A 72 32.81 -21.95 12.13
CA CYS A 72 33.83 -21.12 12.79
C CYS A 72 33.56 -19.59 12.70
N GLY A 73 32.40 -19.21 12.15
CA GLY A 73 31.87 -17.86 11.95
C GLY A 73 32.33 -17.18 10.66
N VAL A 74 31.40 -16.58 9.92
CA VAL A 74 31.69 -15.34 9.19
C VAL A 74 32.06 -14.28 10.22
N ARG A 75 33.25 -13.71 10.09
CA ARG A 75 33.85 -12.83 11.11
C ARG A 75 33.57 -11.35 10.87
N THR A 76 33.25 -11.02 9.63
CA THR A 76 33.02 -9.65 9.18
C THR A 76 31.90 -9.67 8.14
N TYR A 77 30.82 -8.96 8.44
CA TYR A 77 29.79 -8.58 7.50
C TYR A 77 30.01 -7.12 7.09
N THR A 78 30.01 -6.84 5.79
CA THR A 78 30.17 -5.49 5.24
C THR A 78 28.93 -5.12 4.43
N MET A 79 28.40 -3.91 4.62
CA MET A 79 27.35 -3.33 3.76
C MET A 79 27.85 -2.03 3.18
N VAL A 80 27.65 -1.81 1.88
CA VAL A 80 27.91 -0.55 1.19
C VAL A 80 26.64 -0.16 0.45
N GLU A 81 26.08 0.99 0.80
CA GLU A 81 24.96 1.58 0.06
C GLU A 81 25.50 2.37 -1.14
N PHE A 82 24.77 2.45 -2.26
CA PHE A 82 25.06 3.37 -3.37
C PHE A 82 23.80 3.82 -4.10
N ASN A 83 23.84 5.02 -4.68
CA ASN A 83 22.91 5.56 -5.67
C ASN A 83 23.64 6.65 -6.50
N ASP A 84 22.96 7.27 -7.45
CA ASP A 84 23.45 8.42 -8.19
C ASP A 84 22.94 9.71 -7.51
N PRO A 85 23.80 10.52 -6.85
CA PRO A 85 25.26 10.55 -6.94
C PRO A 85 26.03 10.03 -5.72
N GLU A 86 25.40 9.42 -4.71
CA GLU A 86 26.04 9.11 -3.42
C GLU A 86 26.54 7.66 -3.31
N ILE A 87 27.80 7.48 -2.90
CA ILE A 87 28.38 6.17 -2.58
C ILE A 87 28.71 6.11 -1.09
N GLY A 88 28.15 5.11 -0.42
CA GLY A 88 28.17 4.93 1.03
C GLY A 88 26.82 5.24 1.69
N PRO A 89 26.70 5.07 3.01
CA PRO A 89 27.78 4.73 3.95
C PRO A 89 28.28 3.29 3.83
N THR A 90 29.47 3.03 4.36
CA THR A 90 29.94 1.66 4.64
C THR A 90 29.62 1.31 6.08
N ARG A 91 28.95 0.18 6.31
CA ARG A 91 28.71 -0.41 7.64
C ARG A 91 29.48 -1.73 7.75
N VAL A 92 30.14 -1.97 8.87
CA VAL A 92 30.92 -3.21 9.10
C VAL A 92 30.63 -3.73 10.51
N THR A 93 30.23 -4.99 10.63
CA THR A 93 29.94 -5.63 11.92
C THR A 93 30.37 -7.10 11.95
N GLY A 94 30.67 -7.62 13.14
CA GLY A 94 30.82 -9.07 13.38
C GLY A 94 29.51 -9.76 13.77
N SER A 95 28.41 -9.01 13.93
CA SER A 95 27.11 -9.51 14.38
C SER A 95 26.18 -9.78 13.20
N ARG A 96 25.80 -11.05 13.04
CA ARG A 96 24.80 -11.48 12.05
C ARG A 96 23.46 -10.74 12.23
N ALA A 97 23.00 -10.58 13.47
CA ALA A 97 21.72 -9.93 13.76
C ALA A 97 21.74 -8.44 13.39
N GLU A 98 22.83 -7.75 13.75
CA GLU A 98 23.00 -6.33 13.42
C GLU A 98 23.10 -6.10 11.90
N PHE A 99 23.77 -6.99 11.16
CA PHE A 99 23.79 -6.94 9.69
C PHE A 99 22.40 -7.18 9.08
N ALA A 100 21.63 -8.11 9.63
CA ALA A 100 20.24 -8.33 9.21
C ALA A 100 19.39 -7.07 9.46
N ASP A 101 19.53 -6.44 10.62
CA ASP A 101 18.83 -5.19 10.97
C ASP A 101 19.24 -4.04 10.05
N TYR A 102 20.52 -3.90 9.72
CA TYR A 102 20.99 -2.88 8.76
C TYR A 102 20.31 -3.01 7.40
N PHE A 103 20.26 -4.23 6.85
CA PHE A 103 19.65 -4.48 5.54
C PHE A 103 18.13 -4.33 5.56
N ASN A 104 17.47 -4.85 6.60
CA ASN A 104 16.01 -4.78 6.73
C ASN A 104 15.49 -3.34 6.88
N ASN A 105 16.30 -2.44 7.44
CA ASN A 105 15.99 -1.01 7.60
C ASN A 105 16.42 -0.12 6.42
N LEU A 106 16.99 -0.67 5.33
CA LEU A 106 17.23 0.09 4.10
C LEU A 106 15.91 0.59 3.50
N TYR A 107 15.92 1.75 2.85
CA TYR A 107 14.78 2.25 2.09
C TYR A 107 15.27 2.91 0.80
N ALA A 108 14.56 2.63 -0.30
CA ALA A 108 14.76 3.26 -1.60
C ALA A 108 14.60 4.79 -1.47
N ASN A 109 15.62 5.55 -1.88
CA ASN A 109 15.62 7.01 -1.83
C ASN A 109 16.67 7.62 -2.78
N GLY A 110 16.35 8.78 -3.36
CA GLY A 110 17.24 9.43 -4.32
C GLY A 110 17.49 8.55 -5.54
N GLY A 111 18.67 8.68 -6.14
CA GLY A 111 19.02 8.02 -7.39
C GLY A 111 18.30 8.61 -8.60
N GLY A 112 18.68 8.12 -9.77
CA GLY A 112 17.96 8.36 -11.01
C GLY A 112 17.88 7.04 -11.76
N ASP A 113 16.66 6.63 -12.13
CA ASP A 113 16.25 5.25 -12.44
C ASP A 113 17.22 4.40 -13.29
N CYS A 114 18.06 5.01 -14.13
CA CYS A 114 19.13 4.32 -14.84
C CYS A 114 20.08 5.31 -15.56
N PRO A 115 21.41 5.07 -15.65
CA PRO A 115 22.23 4.06 -14.97
C PRO A 115 22.81 4.52 -13.61
N GLU A 116 23.31 3.59 -12.80
CA GLU A 116 23.69 3.81 -11.38
C GLU A 116 25.20 3.63 -11.08
N LEU A 117 25.69 4.16 -9.94
CA LEU A 117 27.13 4.20 -9.56
C LEU A 117 27.68 2.89 -8.94
N ALA A 118 27.33 1.75 -9.54
CA ALA A 118 27.62 0.43 -9.01
C ALA A 118 29.11 0.06 -8.93
N MET A 119 29.97 0.56 -9.83
CA MET A 119 31.42 0.24 -9.77
C MET A 119 32.11 0.94 -8.60
N GLY A 120 31.74 2.18 -8.30
CA GLY A 120 32.23 2.93 -7.14
C GLY A 120 31.81 2.27 -5.81
N GLY A 121 30.55 1.83 -5.72
CA GLY A 121 30.08 1.00 -4.60
C GLY A 121 30.88 -0.29 -4.44
N LEU A 122 31.16 -0.99 -5.54
CA LEU A 122 31.97 -2.22 -5.54
C LEU A 122 33.43 -1.98 -5.15
N GLU A 123 34.07 -0.92 -5.65
CA GLU A 123 35.45 -0.58 -5.28
C GLU A 123 35.57 -0.29 -3.78
N LEU A 124 34.58 0.41 -3.20
CA LEU A 124 34.49 0.65 -1.77
C LEU A 124 34.24 -0.65 -0.98
N GLY A 125 33.36 -1.53 -1.47
CA GLY A 125 33.12 -2.86 -0.90
C GLY A 125 34.39 -3.71 -0.85
N LEU A 126 35.12 -3.80 -1.97
CA LEU A 126 36.42 -4.50 -2.08
C LEU A 126 37.47 -3.92 -1.13
N LYS A 127 37.56 -2.60 -0.98
CA LYS A 127 38.52 -1.93 -0.07
C LYS A 127 38.22 -2.14 1.41
N ARG A 128 36.96 -2.41 1.76
CA ARG A 128 36.48 -2.48 3.16
C ARG A 128 36.32 -3.89 3.68
N SER A 129 36.35 -4.88 2.79
CA SER A 129 36.12 -6.27 3.12
C SER A 129 37.44 -7.05 3.24
N PRO A 130 37.53 -8.08 4.09
CA PRO A 130 38.71 -8.92 4.18
C PRO A 130 39.09 -9.60 2.85
N ASP A 131 40.35 -10.03 2.73
CA ASP A 131 40.77 -10.90 1.63
C ASP A 131 39.95 -12.20 1.62
N ASN A 132 39.62 -12.70 0.42
CA ASN A 132 38.78 -13.87 0.19
C ASN A 132 37.32 -13.66 0.65
N SER A 133 36.76 -12.46 0.43
CA SER A 133 35.34 -12.18 0.67
C SER A 133 34.43 -12.72 -0.42
N VAL A 134 33.20 -13.06 -0.05
CA VAL A 134 32.07 -13.16 -0.98
C VAL A 134 31.39 -11.80 -1.02
N ILE A 135 31.34 -11.19 -2.21
CA ILE A 135 30.72 -9.89 -2.44
C ILE A 135 29.50 -10.07 -3.34
N MET A 136 28.35 -9.60 -2.89
CA MET A 136 27.09 -9.56 -3.64
C MET A 136 26.77 -8.10 -3.94
N VAL A 137 26.65 -7.76 -5.22
CA VAL A 137 26.18 -6.46 -5.70
C VAL A 137 24.71 -6.62 -6.07
N LEU A 138 23.81 -5.82 -5.49
CA LEU A 138 22.36 -5.88 -5.67
C LEU A 138 21.89 -4.57 -6.33
N THR A 139 21.27 -4.62 -7.51
CA THR A 139 20.86 -3.43 -8.29
C THR A 139 19.82 -3.76 -9.34
N ASP A 140 18.97 -2.80 -9.72
CA ASP A 140 18.05 -2.88 -10.85
C ASP A 140 18.59 -2.14 -12.10
N ALA A 141 19.83 -1.62 -12.04
CA ALA A 141 20.40 -0.73 -13.03
C ALA A 141 21.77 -1.19 -13.58
N SER A 142 22.10 -0.71 -14.78
CA SER A 142 23.41 -0.89 -15.41
C SER A 142 24.44 0.12 -14.89
N ALA A 143 25.74 -0.21 -14.92
CA ALA A 143 26.77 0.65 -14.32
C ALA A 143 27.02 1.94 -15.13
N LYS A 144 26.77 3.11 -14.51
CA LYS A 144 27.02 4.44 -15.07
C LYS A 144 28.51 4.75 -15.21
N ASP A 145 29.29 4.30 -14.24
CA ASP A 145 30.70 4.60 -14.01
C ASP A 145 31.67 3.60 -14.66
N TYR A 146 31.16 2.66 -15.46
CA TYR A 146 31.95 1.66 -16.21
C TYR A 146 33.06 2.23 -17.10
N ASN A 147 32.92 3.49 -17.52
CA ASN A 147 33.85 4.17 -18.43
C ASN A 147 35.01 4.88 -17.70
N ASP A 148 35.00 4.95 -16.37
CA ASP A 148 36.17 5.40 -15.60
C ASP A 148 37.24 4.30 -15.60
N THR A 149 38.17 4.44 -16.53
CA THR A 149 39.31 3.52 -16.67
C THR A 149 40.21 3.45 -15.43
N THR A 150 40.21 4.44 -14.54
CA THR A 150 40.96 4.40 -13.28
C THR A 150 40.25 3.53 -12.27
N LEU A 151 38.94 3.75 -12.09
CA LEU A 151 38.08 2.96 -11.23
C LEU A 151 38.09 1.47 -11.61
N MET A 152 37.88 1.16 -12.89
CA MET A 152 37.89 -0.23 -13.37
C MET A 152 39.25 -0.92 -13.15
N ASN A 153 40.37 -0.23 -13.42
CA ASN A 153 41.70 -0.78 -13.15
C ASN A 153 41.96 -1.01 -11.65
N ASN A 154 41.45 -0.15 -10.77
CA ASN A 154 41.50 -0.37 -9.33
C ASN A 154 40.69 -1.61 -8.93
N ILE A 155 39.46 -1.77 -9.43
CA ILE A 155 38.61 -2.94 -9.18
C ILE A 155 39.30 -4.22 -9.63
N TYR A 156 39.87 -4.29 -10.84
CA TYR A 156 40.61 -5.47 -11.30
C TYR A 156 41.83 -5.77 -10.41
N THR A 157 42.54 -4.74 -9.94
CA THR A 157 43.69 -4.89 -9.04
C THR A 157 43.26 -5.39 -7.65
N LEU A 158 42.15 -4.87 -7.11
CA LEU A 158 41.56 -5.29 -5.83
C LEU A 158 41.03 -6.72 -5.90
N VAL A 159 40.32 -7.10 -6.95
CA VAL A 159 39.87 -8.48 -7.19
C VAL A 159 41.06 -9.44 -7.26
N ALA A 160 42.11 -9.09 -8.02
CA ALA A 160 43.29 -9.94 -8.17
C ALA A 160 44.13 -10.08 -6.88
N SER A 161 44.21 -9.02 -6.06
CA SER A 161 44.98 -9.01 -4.82
C SER A 161 44.23 -9.65 -3.65
N THR A 162 42.97 -9.25 -3.42
CA THR A 162 42.13 -9.79 -2.33
C THR A 162 41.62 -11.20 -2.60
N ARG A 163 41.55 -11.64 -3.87
CA ARG A 163 40.91 -12.89 -4.32
C ARG A 163 39.43 -13.00 -3.94
N SER A 164 38.76 -11.87 -3.71
CA SER A 164 37.33 -11.83 -3.42
C SER A 164 36.51 -12.17 -4.68
N GLN A 165 35.40 -12.88 -4.48
CA GLN A 165 34.47 -13.26 -5.56
C GLN A 165 33.32 -12.26 -5.62
N VAL A 166 33.01 -11.74 -6.81
CA VAL A 166 31.98 -10.71 -7.00
C VAL A 166 30.81 -11.28 -7.80
N PHE A 167 29.67 -11.40 -7.15
CA PHE A 167 28.41 -11.84 -7.72
C PHE A 167 27.49 -10.64 -7.88
N PHE A 168 26.91 -10.45 -9.07
CA PHE A 168 25.94 -9.39 -9.33
C PHE A 168 24.55 -10.02 -9.37
N LEU A 169 23.63 -9.56 -8.55
CA LEU A 169 22.22 -9.92 -8.57
C LEU A 169 21.46 -8.71 -9.11
N ILE A 170 20.97 -8.85 -10.34
CA ILE A 170 20.44 -7.77 -11.14
C ILE A 170 18.97 -8.04 -11.45
N THR A 171 18.07 -7.14 -11.09
CA THR A 171 16.61 -7.27 -11.33
C THR A 171 16.12 -6.49 -12.54
N GLY A 172 16.91 -5.53 -13.03
CA GLY A 172 16.59 -4.68 -14.19
C GLY A 172 17.81 -4.30 -15.03
N LEU A 173 17.57 -3.77 -16.23
CA LEU A 173 18.61 -3.33 -17.17
C LEU A 173 18.18 -2.01 -17.81
N CYS A 174 19.13 -1.07 -18.00
CA CYS A 174 18.82 0.22 -18.59
C CYS A 174 18.49 0.13 -20.09
N ASP A 175 19.19 -0.74 -20.82
CA ASP A 175 18.94 -1.04 -22.24
C ASP A 175 18.71 -2.54 -22.46
N GLY A 176 19.77 -3.35 -22.44
CA GLY A 176 19.72 -4.79 -22.73
C GLY A 176 21.07 -5.49 -22.61
N LEU A 177 21.11 -6.80 -22.90
CA LEU A 177 22.24 -7.68 -22.59
C LEU A 177 23.55 -7.39 -23.35
N ASP A 178 23.50 -6.59 -24.41
CA ASP A 178 24.67 -6.13 -25.18
C ASP A 178 25.14 -4.71 -24.78
N ASP A 179 24.50 -4.06 -23.79
CA ASP A 179 24.88 -2.73 -23.29
C ASP A 179 26.28 -2.75 -22.65
N PRO A 180 27.25 -1.91 -23.10
CA PRO A 180 28.56 -1.76 -22.47
C PRO A 180 28.53 -1.57 -20.95
N ARG A 181 27.50 -0.91 -20.41
CA ARG A 181 27.29 -0.68 -18.96
C ARG A 181 26.98 -1.99 -18.21
N TYR A 182 26.22 -2.89 -18.83
CA TYR A 182 25.93 -4.23 -18.30
C TYR A 182 27.11 -5.19 -18.51
N LEU A 183 27.76 -5.13 -19.68
CA LEU A 183 28.94 -5.95 -20.00
C LEU A 183 30.11 -5.73 -19.03
N ALA A 184 30.19 -4.57 -18.37
CA ALA A 184 31.15 -4.30 -17.30
C ALA A 184 30.98 -5.23 -16.09
N TYR A 185 29.73 -5.52 -15.68
CA TYR A 185 29.44 -6.49 -14.62
C TYR A 185 29.98 -7.88 -14.97
N ARG A 186 29.77 -8.31 -16.22
CA ARG A 186 30.21 -9.60 -16.73
C ARG A 186 31.73 -9.73 -16.75
N ASP A 187 32.44 -8.67 -17.17
CA ASP A 187 33.91 -8.66 -17.16
C ASP A 187 34.48 -8.69 -15.73
N VAL A 188 33.87 -7.99 -14.77
CA VAL A 188 34.28 -8.03 -13.36
C VAL A 188 33.95 -9.38 -12.70
N ALA A 189 32.76 -9.94 -12.96
CA ALA A 189 32.36 -11.28 -12.52
C ALA A 189 33.32 -12.34 -13.08
N SER A 190 33.61 -12.30 -14.38
CA SER A 190 34.52 -13.23 -15.04
C SER A 190 35.93 -13.16 -14.45
N LYS A 191 36.45 -11.96 -14.11
CA LYS A 191 37.78 -11.82 -13.47
C LYS A 191 37.77 -12.26 -12.00
N SER A 192 36.70 -12.01 -11.26
CA SER A 192 36.58 -12.37 -9.83
C SER A 192 36.17 -13.81 -9.55
N PHE A 193 35.90 -14.62 -10.59
CA PHE A 193 35.33 -15.97 -10.46
C PHE A 193 33.89 -16.02 -9.93
N GLY A 194 33.25 -14.86 -9.83
CA GLY A 194 31.82 -14.76 -9.55
C GLY A 194 30.98 -14.91 -10.82
N HIS A 195 29.79 -14.30 -10.82
CA HIS A 195 28.78 -14.49 -11.85
C HIS A 195 27.76 -13.34 -11.86
N VAL A 196 26.97 -13.22 -12.92
CA VAL A 196 25.87 -12.24 -13.03
C VAL A 196 24.54 -13.00 -13.09
N PHE A 197 23.63 -12.70 -12.17
CA PHE A 197 22.25 -13.19 -12.15
C PHE A 197 21.35 -12.09 -12.68
N HIS A 198 20.58 -12.39 -13.72
CA HIS A 198 19.44 -11.56 -14.10
C HIS A 198 18.18 -12.20 -13.53
N ILE A 199 17.64 -11.62 -12.46
CA ILE A 199 16.60 -12.22 -11.63
C ILE A 199 15.25 -11.67 -12.02
N ASN A 200 14.38 -12.54 -12.53
CA ASN A 200 12.95 -12.25 -12.50
C ASN A 200 12.40 -12.60 -11.10
N LEU A 201 11.56 -11.75 -10.52
CA LEU A 201 10.97 -11.96 -9.20
C LEU A 201 10.12 -13.26 -9.12
N SER A 202 9.63 -13.77 -10.26
CA SER A 202 8.96 -15.08 -10.32
C SER A 202 9.90 -16.30 -10.27
N GLU A 203 11.20 -16.10 -10.46
CA GLU A 203 12.22 -17.17 -10.63
C GLU A 203 13.20 -17.27 -9.44
N MET A 204 12.95 -16.52 -8.36
CA MET A 204 13.83 -16.43 -7.19
C MET A 204 14.25 -17.80 -6.62
N ASN A 205 13.38 -18.83 -6.71
CA ASN A 205 13.66 -20.20 -6.30
C ASN A 205 14.95 -20.76 -6.93
N ASN A 206 15.15 -20.54 -8.23
CA ASN A 206 16.29 -21.07 -8.99
C ASN A 206 17.57 -20.31 -8.63
N VAL A 207 17.45 -19.01 -8.34
CA VAL A 207 18.55 -18.19 -7.80
C VAL A 207 18.96 -18.71 -6.42
N PHE A 208 18.04 -19.14 -5.56
CA PHE A 208 18.39 -19.67 -4.23
C PHE A 208 19.08 -21.03 -4.28
N TYR A 209 18.66 -21.96 -5.14
CA TYR A 209 19.44 -23.19 -5.38
C TYR A 209 20.87 -22.87 -5.84
N TYR A 210 21.02 -21.87 -6.71
CA TYR A 210 22.34 -21.45 -7.15
C TYR A 210 23.16 -20.74 -6.06
N LEU A 211 22.54 -19.86 -5.26
CA LEU A 211 23.19 -19.20 -4.12
C LEU A 211 23.61 -20.22 -3.06
N ASP A 212 22.82 -21.27 -2.79
CA ASP A 212 23.22 -22.36 -1.91
C ASP A 212 24.46 -23.08 -2.46
N PHE A 213 24.50 -23.35 -3.77
CA PHE A 213 25.68 -23.91 -4.45
C PHE A 213 26.89 -22.95 -4.47
N ILE A 214 26.70 -21.62 -4.51
CA ILE A 214 27.82 -20.67 -4.30
C ILE A 214 28.32 -20.79 -2.88
N LEU A 215 27.42 -20.59 -1.92
CA LEU A 215 27.76 -20.32 -0.53
C LEU A 215 28.30 -21.56 0.16
N SER A 216 27.92 -22.76 -0.28
CA SER A 216 28.49 -24.05 0.15
C SER A 216 29.93 -24.35 -0.33
N ARG A 217 30.55 -23.46 -1.11
CA ARG A 217 31.94 -23.65 -1.59
C ARG A 217 32.95 -22.94 -0.68
N PRO A 218 34.02 -23.62 -0.17
CA PRO A 218 35.03 -22.94 0.62
C PRO A 218 35.84 -21.96 -0.24
N VAL A 219 36.10 -20.77 0.28
CA VAL A 219 36.82 -19.73 -0.49
C VAL A 219 38.27 -20.13 -0.74
N ASN A 220 38.84 -19.68 -1.86
CA ASN A 220 40.22 -19.97 -2.30
C ASN A 220 40.49 -21.47 -2.64
N THR A 221 39.44 -22.25 -2.92
CA THR A 221 39.53 -23.63 -3.42
C THR A 221 39.35 -23.75 -4.94
N SER A 222 38.81 -22.74 -5.61
CA SER A 222 38.62 -22.71 -7.07
C SER A 222 39.87 -22.25 -7.83
N ARG A 223 40.20 -22.95 -8.92
CA ARG A 223 41.22 -22.57 -9.91
C ARG A 223 40.60 -22.39 -11.29
N ARG A 224 41.06 -21.39 -12.05
CA ARG A 224 40.67 -21.24 -13.48
C ARG A 224 41.28 -22.36 -14.30
N LEU A 225 40.47 -23.03 -15.11
CA LEU A 225 40.91 -23.96 -16.15
C LEU A 225 40.70 -23.36 -17.54
N TYR A 226 39.60 -22.62 -17.72
CA TYR A 226 39.23 -21.99 -18.98
C TYR A 226 38.41 -20.73 -18.72
N SER A 227 38.52 -19.72 -19.60
CA SER A 227 37.65 -18.53 -19.58
C SER A 227 37.77 -17.83 -20.93
N VAL A 228 36.64 -17.58 -21.60
CA VAL A 228 36.57 -17.00 -22.94
C VAL A 228 35.23 -16.30 -23.15
N GLU A 229 35.17 -15.36 -24.07
CA GLU A 229 33.94 -14.74 -24.55
C GLU A 229 33.78 -14.96 -26.06
N TYR A 230 32.53 -15.15 -26.49
CA TYR A 230 32.15 -15.34 -27.88
C TYR A 230 31.03 -14.38 -28.27
N ASN A 231 31.05 -13.92 -29.52
CA ASN A 231 30.00 -13.04 -30.09
C ASN A 231 28.83 -13.84 -30.69
N GLY A 232 28.47 -14.97 -30.07
CA GLY A 232 27.40 -15.87 -30.50
C GLY A 232 27.83 -17.02 -31.41
N GLY A 233 26.85 -17.87 -31.73
CA GLY A 233 26.98 -19.06 -32.56
C GLY A 233 27.64 -20.25 -31.88
N TYR A 234 27.85 -21.31 -32.67
CA TYR A 234 28.49 -22.55 -32.24
C TYR A 234 30.01 -22.38 -32.14
N ASN A 235 30.54 -22.44 -30.93
CA ASN A 235 31.96 -22.33 -30.62
C ASN A 235 32.46 -23.57 -29.86
N SER A 236 33.78 -23.81 -29.96
CA SER A 236 34.46 -24.92 -29.29
C SER A 236 35.69 -24.42 -28.56
N GLY A 237 35.95 -24.98 -27.38
CA GLY A 237 37.09 -24.66 -26.52
C GLY A 237 37.73 -25.92 -25.95
N GLN A 238 39.01 -25.84 -25.60
CA GLN A 238 39.75 -26.94 -24.96
C GLN A 238 40.49 -26.46 -23.72
N PHE A 239 40.51 -27.30 -22.69
CA PHE A 239 41.19 -27.04 -21.41
C PHE A 239 41.71 -28.34 -20.79
N ILE A 240 42.60 -28.23 -19.80
CA ILE A 240 43.22 -29.40 -19.15
C ILE A 240 42.71 -29.51 -17.72
N VAL A 241 42.26 -30.72 -17.34
CA VAL A 241 41.90 -31.08 -15.97
C VAL A 241 43.04 -31.90 -15.36
N ALA A 242 43.57 -31.43 -14.23
CA ALA A 242 44.61 -32.08 -13.46
C ALA A 242 44.04 -32.97 -12.33
N GLU A 243 44.83 -33.93 -11.85
CA GLU A 243 44.43 -34.97 -10.88
C GLU A 243 44.00 -34.48 -9.48
N LEU A 244 44.15 -33.18 -9.21
CA LEU A 244 43.94 -32.56 -7.90
C LEU A 244 42.52 -31.99 -7.70
N PHE A 245 41.68 -32.00 -8.74
CA PHE A 245 40.33 -31.44 -8.69
C PHE A 245 39.28 -32.52 -8.34
N SER A 246 38.50 -32.33 -7.28
CA SER A 246 37.39 -33.24 -6.94
C SER A 246 36.12 -32.92 -7.74
N LYS A 247 35.96 -31.67 -8.19
CA LYS A 247 34.85 -31.21 -9.03
C LYS A 247 35.36 -30.26 -10.11
N VAL A 248 34.77 -30.33 -11.32
CA VAL A 248 34.90 -29.30 -12.36
C VAL A 248 33.53 -28.63 -12.52
N ILE A 249 33.53 -27.30 -12.53
CA ILE A 249 32.33 -26.47 -12.69
C ILE A 249 32.46 -25.70 -14.00
N VAL A 250 31.46 -25.83 -14.85
CA VAL A 250 31.33 -25.11 -16.12
C VAL A 250 30.21 -24.08 -15.94
N MET A 251 30.51 -22.81 -16.19
CA MET A 251 29.58 -21.69 -16.07
C MET A 251 29.46 -20.98 -17.41
N THR A 252 28.24 -20.73 -17.86
CA THR A 252 27.93 -19.86 -18.99
C THR A 252 27.13 -18.66 -18.51
N ASP A 253 27.34 -17.52 -19.15
CA ASP A 253 26.61 -16.28 -18.94
C ASP A 253 26.23 -15.76 -20.33
N GLY A 254 24.93 -15.54 -20.57
CA GLY A 254 24.31 -15.24 -21.87
C GLY A 254 23.34 -16.33 -22.34
N LEU A 255 22.64 -16.07 -23.45
CA LEU A 255 21.63 -16.96 -24.01
C LEU A 255 22.26 -18.20 -24.67
N ILE A 256 22.35 -19.30 -23.93
CA ILE A 256 22.87 -20.59 -24.43
C ILE A 256 21.74 -21.50 -24.92
N SER A 257 21.80 -21.89 -26.19
CA SER A 257 20.85 -22.84 -26.80
C SER A 257 21.27 -24.29 -26.61
N ALA A 258 22.57 -24.59 -26.55
CA ALA A 258 23.08 -25.93 -26.26
C ALA A 258 24.52 -25.90 -25.70
N ILE A 259 24.84 -26.85 -24.84
CA ILE A 259 26.19 -27.05 -24.29
C ILE A 259 26.52 -28.53 -24.19
N PHE A 260 27.71 -28.91 -24.67
CA PHE A 260 28.21 -30.29 -24.68
C PHE A 260 29.61 -30.33 -24.07
N ILE A 261 29.75 -31.07 -22.98
CA ILE A 261 31.01 -31.24 -22.25
C ILE A 261 31.57 -32.62 -22.59
N LEU A 262 32.71 -32.65 -23.27
CA LEU A 262 33.39 -33.85 -23.72
C LEU A 262 34.65 -34.08 -22.87
N GLY A 263 34.79 -35.29 -22.35
CA GLY A 263 35.96 -35.70 -21.57
C GLY A 263 37.19 -36.01 -22.44
N PRO A 264 38.28 -36.51 -21.82
CA PRO A 264 39.54 -36.83 -22.51
C PRO A 264 39.39 -37.83 -23.66
N ASP A 265 38.45 -38.77 -23.54
CA ASP A 265 38.14 -39.77 -24.57
C ASP A 265 37.20 -39.24 -25.67
N ASN A 266 36.92 -37.93 -25.69
CA ASN A 266 35.97 -37.24 -26.57
C ASN A 266 34.51 -37.73 -26.45
N ASN A 267 34.18 -38.45 -25.38
CA ASN A 267 32.83 -38.88 -25.02
C ASN A 267 32.12 -37.82 -24.18
N LEU A 268 30.79 -37.75 -24.29
CA LEU A 268 29.94 -36.91 -23.44
C LEU A 268 30.07 -37.30 -21.96
N ILE A 269 30.32 -36.31 -21.12
CA ILE A 269 30.42 -36.49 -19.66
C ILE A 269 29.05 -36.19 -19.02
N PRO A 270 28.50 -37.10 -18.19
CA PRO A 270 27.32 -36.79 -17.38
C PRO A 270 27.60 -35.60 -16.47
N THR A 271 26.72 -34.60 -16.51
CA THR A 271 26.83 -33.40 -15.68
C THR A 271 25.58 -33.19 -14.85
N GLU A 272 25.77 -32.60 -13.67
CA GLU A 272 24.71 -32.16 -12.78
C GLU A 272 24.46 -30.68 -13.07
N THR A 273 23.33 -30.39 -13.70
CA THR A 273 22.89 -29.02 -13.98
C THR A 273 22.34 -28.41 -12.70
N VAL A 274 23.03 -27.39 -12.15
CA VAL A 274 22.62 -26.66 -10.95
C VAL A 274 21.61 -25.57 -11.29
N VAL A 275 21.83 -24.88 -12.41
CA VAL A 275 20.93 -23.87 -12.99
C VAL A 275 21.10 -23.85 -14.51
N SER A 276 20.04 -23.54 -15.25
CA SER A 276 20.07 -23.44 -16.72
C SER A 276 18.97 -22.52 -17.21
N GLU A 277 19.23 -21.22 -17.15
CA GLU A 277 18.29 -20.16 -17.50
C GLU A 277 18.74 -19.37 -18.73
N ASN A 278 17.86 -18.50 -19.22
CA ASN A 278 18.13 -17.64 -20.39
C ASN A 278 19.34 -16.69 -20.22
N TRP A 279 19.75 -16.39 -18.99
CA TRP A 279 20.90 -15.55 -18.67
C TRP A 279 22.19 -16.34 -18.38
N GLY A 280 22.13 -17.67 -18.25
CA GLY A 280 23.30 -18.49 -17.97
C GLY A 280 22.98 -19.88 -17.42
N SER A 281 23.97 -20.77 -17.49
CA SER A 281 23.88 -22.14 -16.97
C SER A 281 25.11 -22.53 -16.17
N VAL A 282 24.92 -23.40 -15.16
CA VAL A 282 26.04 -23.98 -14.40
C VAL A 282 25.90 -25.49 -14.30
N HIS A 283 26.94 -26.18 -14.78
CA HIS A 283 27.04 -27.62 -14.82
C HIS A 283 28.22 -28.09 -13.98
N VAL A 284 28.01 -29.11 -13.16
CA VAL A 284 29.00 -29.68 -12.26
C VAL A 284 29.35 -31.10 -12.69
N VAL A 285 30.64 -31.39 -12.74
CA VAL A 285 31.19 -32.73 -12.93
C VAL A 285 31.88 -33.15 -11.64
N LYS A 286 31.36 -34.20 -11.00
CA LYS A 286 31.97 -34.84 -9.83
C LYS A 286 33.02 -35.87 -10.29
N ASN A 287 34.18 -35.93 -9.64
CA ASN A 287 35.28 -36.85 -9.94
C ASN A 287 35.74 -36.84 -11.42
N PRO A 288 36.16 -35.67 -11.97
CA PRO A 288 36.47 -35.53 -13.38
C PRO A 288 37.74 -36.31 -13.80
N PRO A 289 37.73 -37.12 -14.88
CA PRO A 289 38.95 -37.75 -15.40
C PRO A 289 40.03 -36.74 -15.84
N ASN A 290 41.29 -37.12 -15.63
CA ASN A 290 42.46 -36.32 -15.99
C ASN A 290 42.69 -36.26 -17.51
N GLY A 291 43.15 -35.11 -18.02
CA GLY A 291 43.49 -34.96 -19.45
C GLY A 291 42.90 -33.70 -20.09
N THR A 292 42.82 -33.70 -21.43
CA THR A 292 42.34 -32.56 -22.23
C THR A 292 40.85 -32.71 -22.53
N TRP A 293 40.05 -31.78 -22.05
CA TRP A 293 38.61 -31.72 -22.23
C TRP A 293 38.25 -30.80 -23.39
N THR A 294 37.13 -31.08 -24.05
CA THR A 294 36.56 -30.22 -25.08
C THR A 294 35.17 -29.78 -24.68
N ILE A 295 34.87 -28.50 -24.84
CA ILE A 295 33.55 -27.93 -24.56
C ILE A 295 33.02 -27.27 -25.82
N ASN A 296 31.81 -27.66 -26.23
CA ASN A 296 31.11 -27.06 -27.35
C ASN A 296 29.89 -26.32 -26.82
N CYS A 297 29.70 -25.09 -27.26
CA CYS A 297 28.62 -24.22 -26.82
C CYS A 297 27.97 -23.57 -28.04
N ASP A 298 26.64 -23.54 -28.08
CA ASP A 298 25.86 -22.77 -29.03
C ASP A 298 25.06 -21.72 -28.26
N GLY A 299 25.00 -20.50 -28.76
CA GLY A 299 24.34 -19.40 -28.06
C GLY A 299 24.04 -18.20 -28.95
N ALA A 300 23.04 -17.42 -28.54
CA ALA A 300 22.58 -16.22 -29.24
C ALA A 300 23.16 -14.96 -28.57
N GLY A 301 23.67 -14.02 -29.37
CA GLY A 301 24.32 -12.81 -28.86
C GLY A 301 25.64 -13.09 -28.12
N ARG A 302 26.16 -12.11 -27.38
CA ARG A 302 27.47 -12.25 -26.71
C ARG A 302 27.37 -13.08 -25.43
N TYR A 303 28.05 -14.23 -25.39
CA TYR A 303 28.11 -15.11 -24.23
C TYR A 303 29.54 -15.32 -23.71
N ALA A 304 29.66 -15.51 -22.40
CA ALA A 304 30.90 -15.82 -21.69
C ALA A 304 30.85 -17.27 -21.21
N LEU A 305 32.00 -17.96 -21.30
CA LEU A 305 32.17 -19.35 -20.87
C LEU A 305 33.39 -19.45 -19.95
N THR A 306 33.18 -19.91 -18.72
CA THR A 306 34.24 -20.06 -17.71
C THR A 306 34.20 -21.46 -17.11
N VAL A 307 35.38 -22.07 -16.94
CA VAL A 307 35.54 -23.38 -16.31
C VAL A 307 36.48 -23.28 -15.12
N GLN A 308 36.02 -23.78 -13.97
CA GLN A 308 36.72 -23.79 -12.71
C GLN A 308 36.93 -25.23 -12.22
N GLY A 309 38.12 -25.55 -11.71
CA GLY A 309 38.37 -26.79 -10.96
C GLY A 309 38.37 -26.48 -9.47
N LEU A 310 37.70 -27.29 -8.65
CA LEU A 310 37.75 -27.20 -7.19
C LEU A 310 38.83 -28.13 -6.63
N ASP A 311 39.87 -27.56 -6.02
CA ASP A 311 40.89 -28.29 -5.28
C ASP A 311 40.27 -28.99 -4.05
N ALA A 312 40.63 -30.26 -3.83
CA ALA A 312 40.21 -31.08 -2.68
C ALA A 312 40.80 -30.63 -1.32
N THR A 313 40.65 -29.34 -0.96
CA THR A 313 41.37 -28.66 0.13
C THR A 313 40.57 -28.55 1.43
N ASN A 314 40.61 -29.65 2.20
CA ASN A 314 40.86 -29.63 3.65
C ASN A 314 39.95 -28.83 4.62
N THR A 315 38.72 -28.48 4.27
CA THR A 315 37.66 -28.20 5.28
C THR A 315 36.83 -29.44 5.60
N SER A 316 36.49 -30.24 4.58
CA SER A 316 35.65 -31.46 4.71
C SER A 316 36.43 -32.76 4.51
N ALA A 317 37.75 -32.68 4.28
CA ALA A 317 38.60 -33.82 4.01
C ALA A 317 39.13 -34.47 5.31
N THR A 318 38.95 -35.79 5.43
CA THR A 318 39.38 -36.61 6.56
C THR A 318 40.33 -37.73 6.08
N THR A 319 41.13 -38.26 7.00
CA THR A 319 41.86 -39.53 6.81
C THR A 319 41.00 -40.76 7.12
N ASP A 320 39.85 -40.55 7.77
CA ASP A 320 38.95 -41.61 8.24
C ASP A 320 37.49 -41.15 8.20
N CYS A 321 36.63 -41.90 7.49
CA CYS A 321 35.20 -41.65 7.37
C CYS A 321 34.47 -41.75 8.71
N SER A 322 35.04 -42.43 9.72
CA SER A 322 34.44 -42.53 11.07
C SER A 322 34.26 -41.17 11.76
N LYS A 323 34.93 -40.12 11.25
CA LYS A 323 34.84 -38.75 11.74
C LYS A 323 33.70 -37.94 11.13
N CYS A 324 33.14 -38.36 10.00
CA CYS A 324 32.02 -37.65 9.37
C CYS A 324 30.82 -37.59 10.31
N HIS A 325 29.96 -36.59 10.14
CA HIS A 325 28.68 -36.55 10.84
C HIS A 325 27.86 -37.81 10.54
N PRO A 326 27.05 -38.35 11.48
CA PRO A 326 26.22 -39.54 11.21
C PRO A 326 25.26 -39.36 10.02
N ASN A 327 24.84 -38.11 9.77
CA ASN A 327 24.00 -37.72 8.63
C ASN A 327 24.82 -37.07 7.51
N ALA A 328 26.05 -37.53 7.29
CA ALA A 328 26.91 -37.16 6.18
C ALA A 328 27.42 -38.41 5.45
N THR A 329 27.46 -38.32 4.12
CA THR A 329 28.02 -39.34 3.24
C THR A 329 29.52 -39.09 3.07
N CYS A 330 30.33 -40.13 3.27
CA CYS A 330 31.77 -40.09 3.02
C CYS A 330 32.06 -40.53 1.58
N VAL A 331 32.70 -39.67 0.78
CA VAL A 331 33.06 -39.94 -0.62
C VAL A 331 34.57 -40.04 -0.75
N GLU A 332 35.08 -41.09 -1.40
CA GLU A 332 36.50 -41.21 -1.74
C GLU A 332 36.78 -40.56 -3.10
N SER A 333 37.66 -39.56 -3.14
CA SER A 333 38.07 -38.85 -4.34
C SER A 333 39.60 -38.69 -4.35
N SER A 334 40.28 -39.16 -5.41
CA SER A 334 41.74 -39.09 -5.60
C SER A 334 42.58 -39.47 -4.36
N GLY A 335 42.17 -40.50 -3.61
CA GLY A 335 42.87 -40.97 -2.40
C GLY A 335 42.62 -40.17 -1.12
N ARG A 336 41.66 -39.24 -1.12
CA ARG A 336 41.15 -38.51 0.06
C ARG A 336 39.70 -38.91 0.34
N LYS A 337 39.27 -38.80 1.59
CA LYS A 337 37.89 -39.00 2.04
C LYS A 337 37.26 -37.65 2.34
N GLU A 338 36.14 -37.32 1.71
CA GLU A 338 35.42 -36.06 1.90
C GLU A 338 34.03 -36.32 2.49
N CYS A 339 33.73 -35.72 3.63
CA CYS A 339 32.41 -35.78 4.26
C CYS A 339 31.47 -34.75 3.61
N HIS A 340 30.28 -35.15 3.21
CA HIS A 340 29.25 -34.29 2.64
C HIS A 340 27.95 -34.50 3.42
N CYS A 341 27.30 -33.45 3.94
CA CYS A 341 25.99 -33.60 4.58
C CYS A 341 24.98 -34.21 3.59
N ASN A 342 24.08 -35.05 4.10
CA ASN A 342 23.01 -35.64 3.29
C ASN A 342 22.01 -34.56 2.85
N ASP A 343 21.25 -34.84 1.79
CA ASP A 343 20.18 -33.96 1.30
C ASP A 343 19.20 -33.57 2.44
N GLY A 344 18.71 -32.32 2.42
CA GLY A 344 17.92 -31.74 3.52
C GLY A 344 18.75 -31.25 4.72
N LEU A 345 20.08 -31.39 4.69
CA LEU A 345 20.98 -30.89 5.73
C LEU A 345 22.10 -30.01 5.16
N ILE A 346 22.62 -29.07 5.96
CA ILE A 346 23.70 -28.16 5.59
C ILE A 346 24.83 -28.15 6.63
N GLY A 347 26.09 -28.06 6.17
CA GLY A 347 27.26 -27.87 7.01
C GLY A 347 28.55 -28.39 6.35
N ASP A 348 29.62 -28.49 7.12
CA ASP A 348 30.97 -28.86 6.64
C ASP A 348 31.17 -30.38 6.44
N GLY A 349 30.14 -31.19 6.72
CA GLY A 349 30.18 -32.66 6.66
C GLY A 349 30.66 -33.33 7.96
N PHE A 350 31.25 -32.57 8.88
CA PHE A 350 31.56 -33.01 10.25
C PHE A 350 30.48 -32.55 11.25
N VAL A 351 29.88 -31.40 10.97
CA VAL A 351 28.65 -30.88 11.58
C VAL A 351 27.61 -30.71 10.47
N CYS A 352 26.42 -31.29 10.64
CA CYS A 352 25.29 -31.06 9.73
C CYS A 352 24.07 -30.59 10.53
N GLN A 353 23.52 -29.46 10.12
CA GLN A 353 22.33 -28.83 10.69
C GLN A 353 21.14 -29.03 9.75
N ASP A 354 19.96 -28.95 10.35
CA ASP A 354 18.69 -29.09 9.65
C ASP A 354 18.41 -27.89 8.74
N ILE A 355 17.90 -28.14 7.54
CA ILE A 355 17.34 -27.08 6.67
C ILE A 355 15.85 -27.00 6.99
N ASP A 356 15.38 -25.89 7.55
CA ASP A 356 13.94 -25.68 7.71
C ASP A 356 13.32 -25.29 6.35
N GLU A 357 12.86 -26.28 5.57
CA GLU A 357 12.20 -26.02 4.29
C GLU A 357 10.82 -25.38 4.44
N CYS A 358 10.27 -25.30 5.67
CA CYS A 358 9.00 -24.63 5.97
C CYS A 358 9.16 -23.18 6.43
N ALA A 359 10.39 -22.69 6.62
CA ALA A 359 10.64 -21.29 6.95
C ALA A 359 10.26 -20.33 5.80
N TYR A 360 10.19 -20.82 4.56
CA TYR A 360 9.88 -20.03 3.37
C TYR A 360 9.00 -20.81 2.39
N SER A 361 8.05 -20.14 1.73
CA SER A 361 7.04 -20.81 0.89
C SER A 361 7.59 -21.43 -0.41
N TRP A 362 8.81 -21.05 -0.82
CA TRP A 362 9.48 -21.55 -2.02
C TRP A 362 10.47 -22.69 -1.76
N THR A 363 10.83 -22.96 -0.50
CA THR A 363 11.73 -24.08 -0.16
C THR A 363 11.02 -25.43 -0.13
N HIS A 364 9.69 -25.44 -0.24
CA HIS A 364 8.85 -26.63 -0.29
C HIS A 364 7.88 -26.62 -1.47
N ASN A 365 7.42 -27.79 -1.93
CA ASN A 365 6.34 -27.90 -2.92
C ASN A 365 4.97 -28.27 -2.29
N CYS A 366 4.73 -27.84 -1.04
CA CYS A 366 3.47 -28.13 -0.35
C CYS A 366 2.29 -27.32 -0.91
N SER A 367 1.23 -28.05 -1.26
CA SER A 367 -0.10 -27.50 -1.57
C SER A 367 -0.97 -27.29 -0.31
N GLY A 368 -0.56 -27.88 0.82
CA GLY A 368 -1.13 -27.66 2.15
C GLY A 368 -0.11 -27.04 3.11
N SER A 369 -0.29 -27.23 4.42
CA SER A 369 0.66 -26.75 5.42
C SER A 369 1.98 -27.51 5.33
N CYS A 370 3.11 -26.81 5.34
CA CYS A 370 4.41 -27.43 5.51
C CYS A 370 4.67 -27.73 6.99
N VAL A 371 5.25 -28.90 7.30
CA VAL A 371 5.78 -29.22 8.63
C VAL A 371 7.20 -29.75 8.50
N ASN A 372 8.15 -29.02 9.08
CA ASN A 372 9.56 -29.34 9.01
C ASN A 372 9.86 -30.63 9.79
N THR A 373 10.78 -31.44 9.30
CA THR A 373 11.30 -32.64 9.96
C THR A 373 12.82 -32.71 9.79
N TYR A 374 13.51 -33.52 10.59
CA TYR A 374 14.97 -33.51 10.54
C TYR A 374 15.47 -34.11 9.21
N GLY A 375 16.08 -33.28 8.36
CA GLY A 375 16.59 -33.61 7.02
C GLY A 375 15.53 -33.69 5.91
N SER A 376 14.31 -33.18 6.13
CA SER A 376 13.22 -33.21 5.14
C SER A 376 11.99 -32.44 5.63
N TYR A 377 11.01 -32.18 4.77
CA TYR A 377 9.70 -31.68 5.18
C TYR A 377 8.59 -32.66 4.83
N ARG A 378 7.45 -32.53 5.51
CA ARG A 378 6.20 -33.17 5.08
C ARG A 378 5.11 -32.13 4.90
N CYS A 379 4.35 -32.26 3.82
CA CYS A 379 3.13 -31.50 3.64
C CYS A 379 2.00 -32.17 4.43
N GLU A 380 1.15 -31.38 5.08
CA GLU A 380 -0.09 -31.82 5.73
C GLU A 380 -1.26 -31.09 5.05
N CYS A 381 -2.23 -31.86 4.55
CA CYS A 381 -3.40 -31.30 3.90
C CYS A 381 -4.39 -30.74 4.91
N ALA A 382 -5.16 -29.73 4.51
CA ALA A 382 -6.28 -29.24 5.30
C ALA A 382 -7.32 -30.36 5.51
N LEU A 383 -8.14 -30.22 6.56
CA LEU A 383 -9.30 -31.08 6.76
C LEU A 383 -10.20 -31.03 5.51
N GLY A 384 -10.74 -32.18 5.08
CA GLY A 384 -11.46 -32.33 3.82
C GLY A 384 -10.60 -32.67 2.60
N TYR A 385 -9.27 -32.80 2.75
CA TYR A 385 -8.35 -33.13 1.65
C TYR A 385 -7.49 -34.36 1.97
N ILE A 386 -7.21 -35.18 0.95
CA ILE A 386 -6.20 -36.26 1.00
C ILE A 386 -5.04 -35.97 0.06
N LYS A 387 -3.89 -36.59 0.33
CA LYS A 387 -2.76 -36.59 -0.60
C LYS A 387 -3.03 -37.52 -1.77
N ASN A 388 -2.81 -37.03 -2.99
CA ASN A 388 -2.63 -37.89 -4.14
C ASN A 388 -1.20 -38.51 -4.17
N PRO A 389 -0.89 -39.42 -5.11
CA PRO A 389 0.45 -40.02 -5.24
C PRO A 389 1.60 -39.05 -5.59
N SER A 390 1.32 -37.76 -5.77
CA SER A 390 2.28 -36.70 -6.06
C SER A 390 2.39 -35.67 -4.92
N ASP A 391 1.94 -36.03 -3.71
CA ASP A 391 1.88 -35.16 -2.52
C ASP A 391 1.03 -33.87 -2.68
N ILE A 392 0.18 -33.81 -3.70
CA ILE A 392 -0.78 -32.73 -3.90
C ILE A 392 -2.05 -33.04 -3.10
N CYS A 393 -2.52 -32.07 -2.32
CA CYS A 393 -3.79 -32.14 -1.61
C CYS A 393 -4.95 -32.06 -2.60
N VAL A 394 -5.65 -33.18 -2.77
CA VAL A 394 -6.88 -33.30 -3.54
C VAL A 394 -8.07 -33.40 -2.60
N ASP A 395 -9.16 -32.80 -3.03
CA ASP A 395 -10.44 -32.76 -2.33
C ASP A 395 -10.99 -34.18 -2.09
N ILE A 396 -11.52 -34.45 -0.89
CA ILE A 396 -12.26 -35.68 -0.62
C ILE A 396 -13.68 -35.48 -1.14
N ASP A 397 -14.11 -36.27 -2.11
CA ASP A 397 -15.53 -36.30 -2.48
C ASP A 397 -16.32 -37.16 -1.48
N GLU A 398 -16.84 -36.54 -0.41
CA GLU A 398 -17.67 -37.27 0.56
C GLU A 398 -19.06 -37.65 0.02
N CYS A 399 -19.48 -37.09 -1.13
CA CYS A 399 -20.73 -37.48 -1.78
C CYS A 399 -20.58 -38.74 -2.65
N SER A 400 -19.35 -39.11 -3.04
CA SER A 400 -19.06 -40.36 -3.77
C SER A 400 -19.31 -41.63 -2.94
N ASP A 401 -19.25 -41.57 -1.60
CA ASP A 401 -19.64 -42.67 -0.70
C ASP A 401 -20.56 -42.16 0.43
N ARG A 402 -21.73 -42.78 0.56
CA ARG A 402 -22.73 -42.48 1.59
C ARG A 402 -22.28 -42.78 3.03
N ASN A 403 -21.12 -43.42 3.21
CA ASN A 403 -20.48 -43.60 4.51
C ASN A 403 -19.51 -42.46 4.87
N LEU A 404 -19.10 -41.65 3.89
CA LEU A 404 -18.26 -40.46 4.09
C LEU A 404 -19.14 -39.21 4.33
N SER A 405 -20.24 -39.09 3.61
CA SER A 405 -21.25 -38.04 3.84
C SER A 405 -22.24 -38.44 4.94
N SER A 406 -22.37 -37.59 5.96
CA SER A 406 -23.34 -37.76 7.07
C SER A 406 -24.75 -37.25 6.71
N CYS A 407 -25.07 -37.07 5.43
CA CYS A 407 -26.35 -36.49 4.99
C CYS A 407 -27.56 -37.34 5.40
N HIS A 408 -28.70 -36.68 5.62
CA HIS A 408 -29.97 -37.35 5.84
C HIS A 408 -30.30 -38.28 4.67
N PRO A 409 -30.95 -39.45 4.88
CA PRO A 409 -31.22 -40.37 3.77
C PRO A 409 -32.05 -39.81 2.61
N LEU A 410 -32.81 -38.73 2.85
CA LEU A 410 -33.61 -38.01 1.86
C LEU A 410 -32.90 -36.79 1.26
N ALA A 411 -31.80 -36.32 1.85
CA ALA A 411 -31.08 -35.13 1.39
C ALA A 411 -30.24 -35.43 0.14
N ASN A 412 -30.06 -34.40 -0.68
CA ASN A 412 -29.13 -34.42 -1.81
C ASN A 412 -27.77 -33.91 -1.34
N CYS A 413 -26.70 -34.68 -1.62
CA CYS A 413 -25.32 -34.33 -1.30
C CYS A 413 -24.68 -33.62 -2.49
N THR A 414 -24.00 -32.50 -2.24
CA THR A 414 -23.18 -31.79 -3.23
C THR A 414 -21.78 -31.57 -2.67
N ASN A 415 -20.76 -32.08 -3.35
CA ASN A 415 -19.37 -31.95 -2.93
C ASN A 415 -18.82 -30.56 -3.23
N ASN A 416 -18.09 -29.97 -2.29
CA ASN A 416 -17.40 -28.68 -2.44
C ASN A 416 -15.92 -28.84 -2.05
N HIS A 417 -15.10 -27.86 -2.41
CA HIS A 417 -13.69 -27.85 -2.00
C HIS A 417 -13.54 -27.71 -0.48
N GLY A 418 -13.01 -28.75 0.16
CA GLY A 418 -12.81 -28.87 1.60
C GLY A 418 -13.97 -29.49 2.38
N GLY A 419 -14.97 -30.06 1.68
CA GLY A 419 -16.06 -30.81 2.29
C GLY A 419 -17.40 -30.69 1.55
N TYR A 420 -18.44 -31.33 2.07
CA TYR A 420 -19.72 -31.51 1.39
C TYR A 420 -20.86 -30.67 2.00
N LEU A 421 -21.88 -30.39 1.18
CA LEU A 421 -23.13 -29.75 1.57
C LEU A 421 -24.30 -30.72 1.39
N CYS A 422 -25.11 -30.92 2.42
CA CYS A 422 -26.36 -31.66 2.37
C CYS A 422 -27.55 -30.70 2.20
N THR A 423 -28.48 -31.00 1.29
CA THR A 423 -29.67 -30.16 1.05
C THR A 423 -30.95 -31.00 1.09
N CYS A 424 -31.96 -30.56 1.87
CA CYS A 424 -33.25 -31.25 1.88
C CYS A 424 -34.02 -31.00 0.56
N PRO A 425 -34.72 -32.02 0.01
CA PRO A 425 -35.46 -31.90 -1.24
C PRO A 425 -36.74 -31.06 -1.07
N TYR A 426 -37.31 -30.59 -2.19
CA TYR A 426 -38.53 -29.79 -2.19
C TYR A 426 -39.67 -30.49 -1.41
N GLY A 427 -40.38 -29.72 -0.58
CA GLY A 427 -41.40 -30.25 0.34
C GLY A 427 -40.85 -30.75 1.68
N TYR A 428 -39.53 -30.69 1.89
CA TYR A 428 -38.87 -30.99 3.16
C TYR A 428 -38.01 -29.79 3.62
N TYR A 429 -37.69 -29.74 4.91
CA TYR A 429 -36.85 -28.70 5.52
C TYR A 429 -35.94 -29.30 6.60
N GLY A 430 -34.85 -28.60 6.92
CA GLY A 430 -33.86 -29.01 7.90
C GLY A 430 -32.43 -28.65 7.46
N ASP A 431 -31.45 -29.15 8.19
CA ASP A 431 -30.01 -28.90 7.99
C ASP A 431 -29.35 -29.82 6.94
N GLY A 432 -30.15 -30.61 6.21
CA GLY A 432 -29.66 -31.62 5.27
C GLY A 432 -29.12 -32.89 5.94
N HIS A 433 -28.84 -32.88 7.25
CA HIS A 433 -28.50 -34.06 8.06
C HIS A 433 -29.74 -34.65 8.74
N ASN A 434 -30.77 -33.82 8.95
CA ASN A 434 -32.12 -34.15 9.37
C ASN A 434 -33.08 -33.45 8.39
N CYS A 435 -33.96 -34.19 7.71
CA CYS A 435 -34.99 -33.61 6.85
C CYS A 435 -36.39 -34.06 7.27
N GLU A 436 -37.22 -33.10 7.65
CA GLU A 436 -38.63 -33.28 8.01
C GLU A 436 -39.55 -32.70 6.93
N VAL A 437 -40.82 -33.10 6.90
CA VAL A 437 -41.81 -32.55 5.94
C VAL A 437 -42.05 -31.07 6.22
N ASN A 438 -42.20 -30.27 5.15
CA ASN A 438 -42.56 -28.86 5.22
C ASN A 438 -44.01 -28.66 4.73
N GLU A 439 -44.95 -28.66 5.68
CA GLU A 439 -46.39 -28.54 5.42
C GLU A 439 -46.73 -27.20 4.74
N CYS A 440 -45.97 -26.13 4.99
CA CYS A 440 -46.22 -24.83 4.37
C CYS A 440 -46.09 -24.85 2.83
N LEU A 441 -45.36 -25.80 2.26
CA LEU A 441 -45.20 -25.96 0.81
C LEU A 441 -46.32 -26.76 0.12
N THR A 442 -47.31 -27.28 0.88
CA THR A 442 -48.45 -28.04 0.33
C THR A 442 -49.75 -27.22 0.23
N GLY A 443 -49.70 -25.92 0.51
CA GLY A 443 -50.82 -24.98 0.28
C GLY A 443 -51.93 -25.05 1.33
N VAL A 444 -51.60 -25.38 2.59
CA VAL A 444 -52.59 -25.59 3.67
C VAL A 444 -53.25 -24.30 4.19
N CYS A 445 -52.63 -23.14 3.97
CA CYS A 445 -53.19 -21.85 4.36
C CYS A 445 -54.08 -21.27 3.25
N GLY A 446 -55.21 -20.69 3.63
CA GLY A 446 -56.18 -20.12 2.68
C GLY A 446 -55.64 -18.93 1.90
N GLN A 447 -56.35 -18.54 0.83
CA GLN A 447 -56.01 -17.35 0.04
C GLN A 447 -55.79 -16.14 0.97
N ASN A 448 -54.69 -15.42 0.73
CA ASN A 448 -54.22 -14.24 1.45
C ASN A 448 -53.50 -14.48 2.78
N MET A 449 -53.39 -15.71 3.28
CA MET A 449 -52.59 -16.04 4.47
C MET A 449 -51.23 -16.64 4.07
N ASP A 450 -50.20 -16.41 4.89
CA ASP A 450 -48.90 -17.08 4.75
C ASP A 450 -48.66 -18.07 5.91
N CYS A 451 -47.71 -18.98 5.74
CA CYS A 451 -47.45 -20.08 6.65
C CYS A 451 -46.07 -19.95 7.31
N ALA A 452 -46.04 -19.87 8.64
CA ALA A 452 -44.82 -19.92 9.44
C ALA A 452 -44.73 -21.26 10.16
N LYS A 453 -43.54 -21.85 10.22
CA LYS A 453 -43.29 -23.08 10.98
C LYS A 453 -42.79 -22.77 12.38
N SER A 454 -43.35 -23.46 13.37
CA SER A 454 -42.89 -23.52 14.76
C SER A 454 -42.47 -24.96 15.08
N LYS A 455 -41.79 -25.19 16.21
CA LYS A 455 -41.24 -26.51 16.56
C LYS A 455 -42.36 -27.56 16.68
N GLY A 456 -42.50 -28.40 15.64
CA GLY A 456 -43.47 -29.49 15.56
C GLY A 456 -44.87 -29.13 15.00
N TYR A 457 -45.12 -27.90 14.56
CA TYR A 457 -46.40 -27.50 13.94
C TYR A 457 -46.28 -26.28 13.04
N TYR A 458 -47.17 -26.15 12.05
CA TYR A 458 -47.29 -24.95 11.22
C TYR A 458 -48.39 -24.02 11.76
N ASN A 459 -48.27 -22.72 11.49
CA ASN A 459 -49.26 -21.71 11.83
C ASN A 459 -49.53 -20.81 10.61
N CYS A 460 -50.79 -20.68 10.22
CA CYS A 460 -51.20 -19.71 9.21
C CYS A 460 -51.38 -18.34 9.86
N PHE A 461 -50.77 -17.31 9.30
CA PHE A 461 -50.88 -15.94 9.80
C PHE A 461 -51.23 -14.96 8.67
N GLU A 462 -51.69 -13.79 9.07
CA GLU A 462 -52.02 -12.67 8.18
C GLU A 462 -50.78 -11.75 8.05
N PRO A 463 -50.12 -11.68 6.88
CA PRO A 463 -48.92 -10.86 6.69
C PRO A 463 -49.11 -9.37 7.07
N CYS A 464 -50.30 -8.81 6.88
CA CYS A 464 -50.61 -7.44 7.26
C CYS A 464 -50.69 -7.20 8.79
N SER A 465 -50.66 -8.27 9.59
CA SER A 465 -50.66 -8.23 11.07
C SER A 465 -49.40 -8.82 11.70
N ASN A 466 -48.47 -9.38 10.90
CA ASN A 466 -47.26 -10.03 11.39
C ASN A 466 -46.13 -9.83 10.36
N TYR A 467 -45.45 -8.70 10.50
CA TYR A 467 -44.31 -8.27 9.69
C TYR A 467 -43.29 -7.54 10.57
N VAL A 468 -42.04 -7.50 10.12
CA VAL A 468 -40.99 -6.66 10.73
C VAL A 468 -40.93 -5.34 9.97
N SER A 469 -40.76 -4.21 10.67
CA SER A 469 -40.61 -2.92 9.99
C SER A 469 -39.14 -2.68 9.65
N LEU A 470 -38.87 -2.27 8.40
CA LEU A 470 -37.56 -1.81 7.95
C LEU A 470 -37.60 -0.28 7.85
N ASP A 471 -37.05 0.37 8.88
CA ASP A 471 -36.85 1.83 8.94
C ASP A 471 -35.36 2.15 8.74
N ASP A 472 -34.85 1.76 7.57
CA ASP A 472 -33.46 1.95 7.19
C ASP A 472 -33.36 3.18 6.26
N PRO A 473 -32.90 4.36 6.72
CA PRO A 473 -32.89 5.57 5.89
C PRO A 473 -31.92 5.49 4.71
N TRP A 474 -31.04 4.50 4.70
CA TRP A 474 -30.11 4.20 3.61
C TRP A 474 -30.79 3.48 2.43
N ARG A 475 -32.00 2.91 2.61
CA ARG A 475 -32.76 2.21 1.57
C ARG A 475 -33.33 3.09 0.46
N SER A 476 -33.13 4.41 0.54
CA SER A 476 -33.64 5.34 -0.47
C SER A 476 -32.84 5.25 -1.76
N ILE A 477 -33.51 5.22 -2.92
CA ILE A 477 -32.86 5.41 -4.23
C ILE A 477 -32.08 6.73 -4.35
N HIS A 478 -32.31 7.70 -3.47
CA HIS A 478 -31.54 8.96 -3.43
C HIS A 478 -30.25 8.87 -2.60
N ARG A 479 -29.99 7.75 -1.92
CA ARG A 479 -28.69 7.46 -1.31
C ARG A 479 -27.73 6.97 -2.39
N GLY A 480 -26.49 7.45 -2.35
CA GLY A 480 -25.42 7.04 -3.27
C GLY A 480 -24.78 5.71 -2.89
N TYR A 481 -23.49 5.57 -3.18
CA TYR A 481 -22.74 4.33 -3.04
C TYR A 481 -22.52 3.87 -1.59
N GLY A 482 -22.53 2.55 -1.39
CA GLY A 482 -22.05 1.90 -0.18
C GLY A 482 -22.01 0.37 -0.32
N TYR A 483 -21.76 -0.30 0.80
CA TYR A 483 -21.61 -1.76 0.90
C TYR A 483 -22.73 -2.42 1.72
N ASN A 484 -23.89 -1.77 1.86
CA ASN A 484 -24.99 -2.35 2.63
C ASN A 484 -25.55 -3.58 1.91
N CYS A 485 -25.99 -4.54 2.72
CA CYS A 485 -26.33 -5.88 2.26
C CYS A 485 -27.52 -6.42 3.03
N ASP A 486 -28.48 -6.98 2.30
CA ASP A 486 -29.68 -7.61 2.86
C ASP A 486 -29.59 -9.12 3.02
N SER A 487 -28.39 -9.72 3.04
CA SER A 487 -28.16 -11.18 3.16
C SER A 487 -28.78 -11.84 4.39
N TRP A 488 -29.16 -11.04 5.39
CA TRP A 488 -29.73 -11.44 6.67
C TRP A 488 -31.26 -11.30 6.75
N LEU A 489 -31.92 -10.75 5.71
CA LEU A 489 -33.38 -10.66 5.67
C LEU A 489 -34.00 -12.04 5.34
N SER A 490 -35.06 -12.41 6.03
CA SER A 490 -35.96 -13.50 5.61
C SER A 490 -37.31 -13.38 6.32
N GLY A 491 -38.38 -13.26 5.55
CA GLY A 491 -39.75 -13.15 6.05
C GLY A 491 -40.51 -11.94 5.51
N TRP A 492 -41.57 -11.53 6.20
CA TRP A 492 -42.39 -10.38 5.82
C TRP A 492 -41.88 -9.10 6.44
N TYR A 493 -41.68 -8.10 5.59
CA TYR A 493 -41.21 -6.79 5.96
C TYR A 493 -42.14 -5.68 5.47
N ARG A 494 -42.20 -4.58 6.21
CA ARG A 494 -42.82 -3.32 5.80
C ARG A 494 -41.75 -2.24 5.78
N PHE A 495 -41.50 -1.63 4.63
CA PHE A 495 -40.65 -0.45 4.57
C PHE A 495 -41.39 0.74 5.19
N ILE A 496 -40.72 1.48 6.07
CA ILE A 496 -41.24 2.68 6.73
C ILE A 496 -40.16 3.77 6.82
N GLY A 497 -40.57 4.95 7.26
CA GLY A 497 -39.66 6.05 7.56
C GLY A 497 -38.89 6.61 6.36
N ALA A 498 -37.72 7.17 6.64
CA ALA A 498 -37.05 8.13 5.75
C ALA A 498 -36.37 7.51 4.51
N GLY A 499 -36.19 6.18 4.47
CA GLY A 499 -35.72 5.49 3.27
C GLY A 499 -36.76 5.53 2.15
N GLY A 500 -38.02 5.37 2.53
CA GLY A 500 -39.18 5.22 1.64
C GLY A 500 -40.09 4.10 2.17
N ASN A 501 -41.41 4.23 1.96
CA ASN A 501 -42.39 3.30 2.53
C ASN A 501 -42.81 2.16 1.56
N ARG A 502 -42.23 2.13 0.37
CA ARG A 502 -42.48 1.12 -0.67
C ARG A 502 -41.24 0.91 -1.52
N MET A 503 -41.08 -0.30 -2.05
CA MET A 503 -40.06 -0.56 -3.07
C MET A 503 -40.29 0.32 -4.32
N THR A 504 -39.22 0.57 -5.07
CA THR A 504 -39.35 1.21 -6.39
C THR A 504 -39.79 0.20 -7.46
N GLU A 505 -40.55 0.68 -8.45
CA GLU A 505 -41.09 -0.07 -9.59
C GLU A 505 -40.27 0.13 -10.88
N SER A 506 -39.17 0.89 -10.79
CA SER A 506 -38.37 1.35 -11.92
C SER A 506 -36.89 1.02 -11.75
N CYS A 507 -36.16 0.95 -12.86
CA CYS A 507 -34.73 0.61 -12.85
C CYS A 507 -33.90 1.63 -12.07
N VAL A 508 -33.19 1.15 -11.05
CA VAL A 508 -32.32 1.95 -10.19
C VAL A 508 -30.90 1.85 -10.74
N PRO A 509 -30.20 2.97 -11.02
CA PRO A 509 -28.82 2.91 -11.51
C PRO A 509 -27.85 2.29 -10.49
N GLU A 510 -26.78 1.66 -10.98
CA GLU A 510 -25.63 1.16 -10.20
C GLU A 510 -25.18 2.17 -9.12
N MET A 511 -24.72 1.67 -7.96
CA MET A 511 -24.17 2.49 -6.87
C MET A 511 -25.20 3.41 -6.15
N HIS A 512 -26.47 3.03 -6.12
CA HIS A 512 -27.55 3.72 -5.38
C HIS A 512 -28.11 2.86 -4.23
N CYS A 513 -28.89 3.46 -3.34
CA CYS A 513 -29.47 2.78 -2.15
C CYS A 513 -28.38 2.24 -1.19
N ASN A 514 -27.24 2.91 -1.13
CA ASN A 514 -26.09 2.54 -0.28
C ASN A 514 -25.54 1.12 -0.57
N THR A 515 -25.73 0.64 -1.80
CA THR A 515 -25.30 -0.68 -2.28
C THR A 515 -24.71 -0.54 -3.69
N ASP A 516 -23.88 -1.51 -4.08
CA ASP A 516 -23.26 -1.61 -5.41
C ASP A 516 -24.30 -1.96 -6.49
N ALA A 517 -25.04 -3.07 -6.29
CA ALA A 517 -26.12 -3.52 -7.15
C ALA A 517 -27.51 -3.39 -6.48
N PRO A 518 -28.27 -2.32 -6.77
CA PRO A 518 -29.58 -2.07 -6.18
C PRO A 518 -30.65 -3.07 -6.66
N ILE A 519 -31.59 -3.41 -5.77
CA ILE A 519 -32.72 -4.31 -6.07
C ILE A 519 -34.06 -3.56 -6.03
N TRP A 520 -34.86 -3.71 -7.08
CA TRP A 520 -36.23 -3.14 -7.20
C TRP A 520 -37.23 -4.16 -7.74
N ILE A 521 -38.53 -3.83 -7.77
CA ILE A 521 -39.55 -4.72 -8.34
C ILE A 521 -39.82 -4.41 -9.81
N ASN A 522 -39.92 -5.44 -10.65
CA ASN A 522 -40.30 -5.34 -12.05
C ASN A 522 -41.80 -5.67 -12.19
N GLY A 523 -42.62 -4.64 -12.05
CA GLY A 523 -44.07 -4.72 -12.02
C GLY A 523 -44.68 -3.63 -11.14
N THR A 524 -46.00 -3.53 -11.13
CA THR A 524 -46.75 -2.62 -10.27
C THR A 524 -47.11 -3.27 -8.94
N HIS A 525 -47.08 -2.51 -7.84
CA HIS A 525 -47.58 -2.99 -6.55
C HIS A 525 -49.06 -3.42 -6.64
N PRO A 526 -49.47 -4.48 -5.91
CA PRO A 526 -50.85 -4.94 -5.90
C PRO A 526 -51.78 -3.92 -5.24
N LEU A 527 -53.06 -3.99 -5.60
CA LEU A 527 -54.15 -3.22 -5.00
C LEU A 527 -54.79 -3.98 -3.83
N GLU A 528 -55.46 -3.23 -2.94
CA GLU A 528 -56.20 -3.83 -1.81
C GLU A 528 -57.32 -4.75 -2.33
N GLY A 529 -57.26 -6.02 -1.93
CA GLY A 529 -58.18 -7.08 -2.39
C GLY A 529 -57.57 -8.09 -3.37
N GLU A 530 -56.40 -7.83 -3.97
CA GLU A 530 -55.74 -8.75 -4.91
C GLU A 530 -55.00 -9.91 -4.22
N GLY A 531 -54.77 -9.80 -2.91
CA GLY A 531 -54.15 -10.86 -2.11
C GLY A 531 -52.62 -10.81 -2.08
N ILE A 532 -52.00 -11.99 -1.98
CA ILE A 532 -50.54 -12.14 -2.06
C ILE A 532 -50.17 -12.36 -3.53
N VAL A 533 -49.45 -11.41 -4.11
CA VAL A 533 -49.02 -11.42 -5.52
C VAL A 533 -47.52 -11.68 -5.60
N ASN A 534 -47.10 -12.57 -6.50
CA ASN A 534 -45.69 -12.83 -6.78
C ASN A 534 -45.20 -11.93 -7.92
N LEU A 535 -44.11 -11.19 -7.68
CA LEU A 535 -43.42 -10.38 -8.69
C LEU A 535 -41.93 -10.75 -8.76
N THR A 536 -41.27 -10.32 -9.84
CA THR A 536 -39.82 -10.46 -9.98
C THR A 536 -39.13 -9.23 -9.42
N ALA A 537 -38.16 -9.43 -8.53
CA ALA A 537 -37.20 -8.39 -8.15
C ALA A 537 -35.97 -8.48 -9.07
N CYS A 538 -35.51 -7.34 -9.59
CA CYS A 538 -34.39 -7.21 -10.54
C CYS A 538 -33.19 -6.53 -9.88
N SER A 539 -31.98 -6.88 -10.33
CA SER A 539 -30.71 -6.24 -9.95
C SER A 539 -29.67 -6.31 -11.07
N HIS A 540 -28.65 -5.45 -11.03
CA HIS A 540 -27.59 -5.36 -12.02
C HIS A 540 -26.29 -4.73 -11.51
N TRP A 541 -25.16 -5.06 -12.18
CA TRP A 541 -23.80 -4.50 -11.97
C TRP A 541 -23.21 -3.94 -13.28
N ASN A 542 -24.03 -3.83 -14.32
CA ASN A 542 -23.72 -3.33 -15.66
C ASN A 542 -25.06 -2.95 -16.30
N ARG A 543 -25.06 -2.12 -17.34
CA ARG A 543 -26.22 -1.39 -17.91
C ARG A 543 -27.44 -2.19 -18.38
N ASP A 544 -27.48 -3.52 -18.22
CA ASP A 544 -28.69 -4.33 -18.36
C ASP A 544 -29.47 -4.37 -17.02
N CYS A 545 -30.54 -3.59 -16.96
CA CYS A 545 -31.39 -3.39 -15.78
C CYS A 545 -31.93 -4.68 -15.10
N CYS A 546 -31.96 -5.86 -15.71
CA CYS A 546 -32.48 -7.06 -15.01
C CYS A 546 -31.62 -8.30 -15.23
N TYR A 547 -30.34 -8.14 -14.94
CA TYR A 547 -29.33 -9.19 -15.03
C TYR A 547 -29.57 -10.31 -14.00
N TRP A 548 -29.75 -9.97 -12.72
CA TRP A 548 -30.14 -10.91 -11.67
C TRP A 548 -31.62 -10.78 -11.31
N LYS A 549 -32.24 -11.91 -10.96
CA LYS A 549 -33.67 -12.05 -10.71
C LYS A 549 -33.93 -12.89 -9.47
N SER A 550 -34.79 -12.39 -8.59
CA SER A 550 -35.39 -13.15 -7.47
C SER A 550 -36.91 -13.00 -7.47
N ASN A 551 -37.60 -13.87 -6.73
CA ASN A 551 -39.06 -13.80 -6.58
C ASN A 551 -39.40 -13.11 -5.25
N VAL A 552 -40.23 -12.08 -5.30
CA VAL A 552 -40.75 -11.36 -4.13
C VAL A 552 -42.27 -11.55 -4.04
N GLN A 553 -42.80 -11.79 -2.85
CA GLN A 553 -44.26 -11.80 -2.64
C GLN A 553 -44.68 -10.47 -2.03
N ILE A 554 -45.74 -9.84 -2.53
CA ILE A 554 -46.21 -8.53 -2.06
C ILE A 554 -47.69 -8.63 -1.74
N LYS A 555 -48.12 -7.97 -0.66
CA LYS A 555 -49.53 -7.81 -0.29
C LYS A 555 -49.84 -6.37 0.06
N ALA A 556 -50.94 -5.85 -0.49
CA ALA A 556 -51.52 -4.57 -0.08
C ALA A 556 -52.34 -4.75 1.21
N CYS A 557 -52.15 -3.86 2.18
CA CYS A 557 -52.74 -3.94 3.49
C CYS A 557 -53.72 -2.78 3.77
N PRO A 558 -54.78 -3.03 4.56
CA PRO A 558 -55.68 -1.97 5.02
C PRO A 558 -54.90 -0.84 5.71
N GLY A 559 -55.14 0.39 5.29
CA GLY A 559 -54.32 1.55 5.69
C GLY A 559 -53.28 1.99 4.65
N GLY A 560 -53.34 1.47 3.41
CA GLY A 560 -52.62 2.06 2.27
C GLY A 560 -51.12 1.79 2.22
N TYR A 561 -50.66 0.70 2.85
CA TYR A 561 -49.26 0.28 2.83
C TYR A 561 -49.11 -1.14 2.27
N HIS A 562 -47.88 -1.50 1.91
CA HIS A 562 -47.53 -2.81 1.39
C HIS A 562 -46.59 -3.56 2.34
N VAL A 563 -46.74 -4.88 2.37
CA VAL A 563 -45.79 -5.81 3.01
C VAL A 563 -45.17 -6.70 1.96
N TYR A 564 -43.89 -7.02 2.15
CA TYR A 564 -43.02 -7.68 1.17
C TYR A 564 -42.39 -8.90 1.83
N LYS A 565 -42.58 -10.09 1.24
CA LYS A 565 -41.84 -11.29 1.61
C LYS A 565 -40.56 -11.32 0.80
N ILE A 566 -39.44 -11.06 1.46
CA ILE A 566 -38.09 -10.97 0.87
C ILE A 566 -37.14 -11.88 1.65
N ASP A 567 -36.16 -12.42 0.93
CA ASP A 567 -35.14 -13.33 1.42
C ASP A 567 -33.75 -12.76 1.15
N GLY A 568 -32.75 -13.30 1.85
CA GLY A 568 -31.40 -12.75 1.85
C GLY A 568 -30.72 -12.82 0.50
N VAL A 569 -30.01 -11.75 0.14
CA VAL A 569 -29.19 -11.72 -1.08
C VAL A 569 -27.98 -12.67 -0.97
N PRO A 570 -27.59 -13.37 -2.05
CA PRO A 570 -26.52 -14.36 -2.00
C PRO A 570 -25.10 -13.77 -1.93
N PHE A 571 -24.92 -12.49 -2.24
CA PHE A 571 -23.62 -11.81 -2.26
C PHE A 571 -23.74 -10.42 -1.61
N CYS A 572 -22.71 -10.00 -0.87
CA CYS A 572 -22.76 -8.79 -0.02
C CYS A 572 -22.56 -7.46 -0.76
N GLN A 573 -23.21 -7.33 -1.91
CA GLN A 573 -23.15 -6.16 -2.80
C GLN A 573 -24.55 -5.74 -3.28
N SER A 574 -25.63 -6.23 -2.66
CA SER A 574 -27.00 -5.94 -3.08
C SER A 574 -27.97 -5.68 -1.92
N ALA A 575 -28.91 -4.76 -2.14
CA ALA A 575 -29.94 -4.40 -1.15
C ALA A 575 -31.25 -3.91 -1.80
N TYR A 576 -32.35 -4.11 -1.09
CA TYR A 576 -33.72 -3.77 -1.52
C TYR A 576 -34.01 -2.27 -1.38
N CYS A 577 -34.32 -1.65 -2.52
CA CYS A 577 -34.44 -0.20 -2.71
C CYS A 577 -35.88 0.30 -2.60
N THR A 578 -36.02 1.46 -2.00
CA THR A 578 -37.30 2.15 -1.74
C THR A 578 -37.30 3.56 -2.33
N ASP A 579 -38.49 4.02 -2.75
CA ASP A 579 -38.68 5.36 -3.30
C ASP A 579 -39.49 6.23 -2.32
N PRO A 580 -38.87 7.21 -1.65
CA PRO A 580 -39.57 8.09 -0.71
C PRO A 580 -40.45 9.14 -1.41
N ALA A 581 -40.30 9.38 -2.72
CA ALA A 581 -41.06 10.40 -3.45
C ALA A 581 -42.55 10.05 -3.61
N ILE A 582 -42.95 8.81 -3.32
CA ILE A 582 -44.29 8.27 -3.58
C ILE A 582 -45.16 8.20 -2.31
N SER A 583 -44.59 8.37 -1.11
CA SER A 583 -45.37 8.37 0.13
C SER A 583 -46.18 9.66 0.30
N LYS A 584 -47.48 9.52 0.55
CA LYS A 584 -48.41 10.63 0.85
C LYS A 584 -49.17 10.33 2.14
N ASP A 585 -49.46 11.42 2.86
CA ASP A 585 -50.55 11.56 3.83
C ASP A 585 -50.41 10.94 5.23
N GLU A 586 -49.42 11.40 6.02
CA GLU A 586 -49.65 11.97 7.37
C GLU A 586 -48.47 12.84 7.82
N CYS A 587 -48.71 13.88 8.64
CA CYS A 587 -47.74 14.95 8.92
C CYS A 587 -47.09 14.81 10.31
N LEU A 588 -46.16 13.86 10.45
CA LEU A 588 -45.34 13.70 11.66
C LEU A 588 -44.14 14.65 11.62
N CYS A 589 -44.28 15.81 12.25
CA CYS A 589 -43.25 16.85 12.33
C CYS A 589 -42.51 16.83 13.68
N SER A 590 -41.24 17.21 13.69
CA SER A 590 -40.45 17.33 14.92
C SER A 590 -40.97 18.46 15.84
N GLU A 591 -40.54 18.49 17.11
CA GLU A 591 -40.99 19.54 18.08
C GLU A 591 -40.66 20.97 17.62
N ASP A 592 -39.74 21.14 16.68
CA ASP A 592 -39.28 22.42 16.15
C ASP A 592 -39.99 22.83 14.86
N GLU A 593 -40.89 21.98 14.36
CA GLU A 593 -41.63 22.14 13.12
C GLU A 593 -43.15 22.21 13.35
N GLU A 594 -43.84 22.87 12.45
CA GLU A 594 -45.29 22.93 12.33
C GLU A 594 -45.74 22.46 10.95
N CYS A 595 -46.82 21.69 10.88
CA CYS A 595 -47.34 21.25 9.59
C CYS A 595 -48.12 22.38 8.91
N ARG A 596 -47.72 22.76 7.69
CA ARG A 596 -48.46 23.67 6.81
C ARG A 596 -48.84 22.97 5.50
N ILE A 597 -50.01 23.32 4.96
CA ILE A 597 -50.46 22.82 3.66
C ILE A 597 -49.89 23.74 2.57
N ILE A 598 -49.05 23.18 1.70
CA ILE A 598 -48.44 23.87 0.55
C ILE A 598 -48.69 23.01 -0.69
N ASP A 599 -49.25 23.60 -1.74
CA ASP A 599 -49.64 22.94 -3.00
C ASP A 599 -50.53 21.70 -2.81
N GLY A 600 -51.45 21.76 -1.84
CA GLY A 600 -52.39 20.66 -1.56
C GLY A 600 -51.72 19.39 -0.99
N LYS A 601 -50.51 19.52 -0.41
CA LYS A 601 -49.85 18.47 0.38
C LYS A 601 -49.49 19.01 1.77
N ASN A 602 -49.58 18.14 2.76
CA ASN A 602 -49.05 18.40 4.11
C ASN A 602 -47.51 18.44 4.06
N LYS A 603 -46.89 19.49 4.61
CA LYS A 603 -45.43 19.60 4.75
C LYS A 603 -45.08 20.15 6.13
N CYS A 604 -44.08 19.57 6.79
CA CYS A 604 -43.47 20.15 7.97
C CYS A 604 -42.61 21.37 7.60
N VAL A 605 -42.74 22.46 8.34
CA VAL A 605 -42.04 23.74 8.15
C VAL A 605 -41.52 24.19 9.52
N CYS A 606 -40.34 24.82 9.62
CA CYS A 606 -39.82 25.22 10.92
C CYS A 606 -40.70 26.28 11.60
N LYS A 607 -40.78 26.23 12.93
CA LYS A 607 -41.47 27.25 13.73
C LYS A 607 -40.71 28.57 13.64
N ASN A 608 -41.46 29.67 13.46
CA ASN A 608 -40.89 31.00 13.25
C ASN A 608 -39.82 31.35 14.31
N GLY A 609 -38.63 31.75 13.85
CA GLY A 609 -37.53 32.19 14.71
C GLY A 609 -36.52 31.11 15.12
N ARG A 610 -36.61 29.88 14.59
CA ARG A 610 -35.57 28.82 14.75
C ARG A 610 -34.69 28.58 13.52
N GLU A 611 -34.95 29.31 12.44
CA GLU A 611 -34.18 29.26 11.20
C GLU A 611 -33.07 30.31 11.28
N ILE A 612 -31.83 29.97 10.93
CA ILE A 612 -30.72 30.93 10.82
C ILE A 612 -30.54 31.40 9.38
N TYR A 613 -30.09 32.64 9.21
CA TYR A 613 -29.89 33.28 7.90
C TYR A 613 -28.43 33.45 7.52
N ASP A 614 -27.51 33.28 8.47
CA ASP A 614 -26.08 33.09 8.23
C ASP A 614 -25.59 31.82 8.94
N ILE A 615 -24.44 31.28 8.52
CA ILE A 615 -23.89 30.02 9.07
C ILE A 615 -23.24 30.23 10.46
N GLU A 616 -22.88 31.47 10.79
CA GLU A 616 -22.20 31.84 12.04
C GLU A 616 -23.14 31.84 13.26
N ASP A 617 -24.46 31.89 13.03
CA ASP A 617 -25.50 31.80 14.06
C ASP A 617 -25.80 30.33 14.50
N LEU A 618 -25.09 29.34 13.95
CA LEU A 618 -25.35 27.92 14.20
C LEU A 618 -24.94 27.50 15.61
N ASN A 619 -25.89 27.01 16.40
CA ASN A 619 -25.69 26.73 17.82
C ASN A 619 -25.61 25.22 18.11
N LEU A 620 -24.51 24.81 18.76
CA LEU A 620 -24.17 23.42 19.06
C LEU A 620 -24.42 23.12 20.56
N ASP A 621 -25.31 22.19 20.86
CA ASP A 621 -25.49 21.61 22.20
C ASP A 621 -24.42 20.54 22.45
N LEU A 622 -23.82 20.54 23.64
CA LEU A 622 -22.63 19.74 23.97
C LEU A 622 -22.76 19.06 25.33
N GLN A 623 -22.69 17.72 25.33
CA GLN A 623 -22.76 16.89 26.53
C GLN A 623 -21.42 16.20 26.80
N CYS A 624 -20.75 16.62 27.88
CA CYS A 624 -19.47 16.08 28.34
C CYS A 624 -19.70 14.97 29.39
N GLY A 625 -19.69 13.70 28.98
CA GLY A 625 -19.79 12.54 29.86
C GLY A 625 -18.43 11.96 30.26
N THR A 626 -18.40 11.15 31.33
CA THR A 626 -17.15 10.57 31.88
C THR A 626 -16.46 9.55 30.97
N GLU A 627 -17.18 9.00 29.98
CA GLU A 627 -16.66 7.99 29.03
C GLU A 627 -16.78 8.42 27.56
N ARG A 628 -17.60 9.44 27.27
CA ARG A 628 -17.95 9.88 25.91
C ARG A 628 -18.36 11.34 25.87
N ILE A 629 -18.13 11.99 24.73
CA ILE A 629 -18.55 13.35 24.42
C ILE A 629 -19.56 13.27 23.28
N THR A 630 -20.70 13.96 23.42
CA THR A 630 -21.75 14.05 22.39
C THR A 630 -21.99 15.51 22.04
N ALA A 631 -21.89 15.85 20.76
CA ALA A 631 -22.15 17.19 20.21
C ALA A 631 -23.32 17.10 19.23
N SER A 632 -24.27 18.04 19.30
CA SER A 632 -25.52 18.00 18.52
C SER A 632 -26.06 19.38 18.15
N PHE A 633 -26.80 19.48 17.05
CA PHE A 633 -27.49 20.71 16.65
C PHE A 633 -28.82 20.43 15.93
N HIS A 634 -29.68 21.44 15.86
CA HIS A 634 -31.03 21.32 15.31
C HIS A 634 -31.05 21.59 13.79
N THR A 635 -31.63 20.68 13.01
CA THR A 635 -31.67 20.76 11.53
C THR A 635 -32.49 21.94 11.02
N CYS A 636 -33.48 22.39 11.79
CA CYS A 636 -34.27 23.58 11.46
C CYS A 636 -33.45 24.87 11.36
N GLN A 637 -32.29 24.96 12.02
CA GLN A 637 -31.40 26.11 11.90
C GLN A 637 -30.96 26.27 10.43
N LEU A 638 -30.40 25.22 9.82
CA LEU A 638 -29.80 25.24 8.48
C LEU A 638 -30.80 25.41 7.31
N ARG A 639 -32.11 25.41 7.57
CA ARG A 639 -33.13 25.24 6.50
C ARG A 639 -33.24 26.43 5.55
N ASN A 640 -33.11 27.66 6.04
CA ASN A 640 -33.16 28.87 5.20
C ASN A 640 -31.88 29.13 4.40
N LEU A 641 -30.76 28.47 4.76
CA LEU A 641 -29.51 28.57 4.04
C LEU A 641 -29.52 27.80 2.70
N HIS A 642 -30.59 27.05 2.41
CA HIS A 642 -30.73 26.21 1.20
C HIS A 642 -29.64 25.12 1.08
N LEU A 643 -29.06 24.71 2.21
CA LEU A 643 -27.96 23.75 2.27
C LEU A 643 -28.51 22.33 2.46
N ASN A 644 -28.28 21.46 1.47
CA ASN A 644 -28.64 20.06 1.58
C ASN A 644 -27.46 19.28 2.18
N VAL A 645 -27.53 18.97 3.47
CA VAL A 645 -26.44 18.34 4.22
C VAL A 645 -26.33 16.85 3.84
N SER A 646 -25.26 16.48 3.13
CA SER A 646 -25.11 15.13 2.60
C SER A 646 -24.33 14.19 3.53
N ASN A 647 -23.34 14.70 4.26
CA ASN A 647 -22.57 13.95 5.25
C ASN A 647 -22.10 14.86 6.40
N ILE A 648 -22.13 14.33 7.63
CA ILE A 648 -21.55 14.94 8.83
C ILE A 648 -20.57 13.93 9.42
N ASN A 649 -19.34 14.35 9.68
CA ASN A 649 -18.29 13.49 10.23
C ASN A 649 -17.45 14.23 11.26
N LEU A 650 -16.85 13.51 12.19
CA LEU A 650 -15.82 14.06 13.08
C LEU A 650 -14.47 14.16 12.35
N GLN A 651 -13.42 14.54 13.07
CA GLN A 651 -12.06 14.69 12.55
C GLN A 651 -11.53 13.42 11.86
N ASP A 652 -11.99 12.24 12.30
CA ASP A 652 -11.93 10.99 11.55
C ASP A 652 -13.22 10.78 10.74
N ASN A 653 -13.08 10.63 9.42
CA ASN A 653 -14.20 10.44 8.49
C ASN A 653 -15.02 9.16 8.76
N THR A 654 -14.49 8.18 9.51
CA THR A 654 -15.21 6.95 9.89
C THR A 654 -16.23 7.18 11.02
N CYS A 655 -16.07 8.25 11.81
CA CYS A 655 -16.99 8.60 12.88
C CYS A 655 -18.03 9.63 12.41
N ILE A 656 -19.16 9.12 11.93
CA ILE A 656 -20.22 9.86 11.24
C ILE A 656 -21.29 10.34 12.25
N GLY A 657 -21.78 11.57 12.07
CA GLY A 657 -22.90 12.12 12.83
C GLY A 657 -24.25 11.57 12.35
N PHE A 658 -25.12 11.21 13.27
CA PHE A 658 -26.42 10.57 13.04
C PHE A 658 -27.58 11.43 13.56
N PRO A 659 -28.74 11.48 12.86
CA PRO A 659 -29.95 12.05 13.42
C PRO A 659 -30.37 11.28 14.69
N ASP A 660 -30.78 11.99 15.74
CA ASP A 660 -31.12 11.36 17.02
C ASP A 660 -32.40 10.52 16.90
N MET A 661 -32.35 9.29 17.44
CA MET A 661 -33.39 8.27 17.27
C MET A 661 -34.73 8.63 17.91
N ASN A 662 -34.75 9.60 18.83
CA ASN A 662 -35.98 10.09 19.47
C ASN A 662 -36.49 11.43 18.92
N ASN A 663 -35.70 12.18 18.15
CA ASN A 663 -36.08 13.50 17.64
C ASN A 663 -35.43 13.79 16.29
N THR A 664 -36.16 13.55 15.20
CA THR A 664 -35.71 13.68 13.81
C THR A 664 -35.25 15.10 13.41
N GLY A 665 -35.51 16.10 14.25
CA GLY A 665 -35.05 17.48 14.09
C GLY A 665 -33.63 17.76 14.62
N VAL A 666 -32.92 16.77 15.18
CA VAL A 666 -31.59 16.96 15.78
C VAL A 666 -30.59 15.98 15.17
N ILE A 667 -29.38 16.45 14.84
CA ILE A 667 -28.25 15.59 14.45
C ILE A 667 -27.18 15.64 15.54
N SER A 668 -26.64 14.49 15.91
CA SER A 668 -25.61 14.33 16.93
C SER A 668 -24.42 13.50 16.43
N ALA A 669 -23.22 13.78 16.93
CA ALA A 669 -22.07 12.89 16.81
C ALA A 669 -21.51 12.61 18.20
N THR A 670 -21.13 11.35 18.44
CA THR A 670 -20.60 10.90 19.73
C THR A 670 -19.23 10.27 19.55
N THR A 671 -18.30 10.58 20.45
CA THR A 671 -16.92 10.08 20.47
C THR A 671 -16.55 9.58 21.87
N SER A 672 -15.69 8.57 21.98
CA SER A 672 -15.21 8.05 23.28
C SER A 672 -14.17 8.99 23.90
N LEU A 673 -13.96 8.95 25.21
CA LEU A 673 -13.03 9.85 25.92
C LEU A 673 -11.54 9.42 25.79
N GLN A 674 -11.07 9.20 24.57
CA GLN A 674 -9.71 8.72 24.27
C GLN A 674 -9.05 9.59 23.19
N ALA A 675 -7.73 9.80 23.31
CA ALA A 675 -6.97 10.54 22.31
C ALA A 675 -6.78 9.70 21.04
N GLY A 676 -6.92 10.31 19.86
CA GLY A 676 -6.89 9.64 18.56
C GLY A 676 -8.21 8.96 18.17
N ALA A 677 -9.03 8.51 19.14
CA ALA A 677 -10.35 7.94 18.85
C ALA A 677 -11.25 8.96 18.14
N CYS A 678 -11.81 8.59 16.98
CA CYS A 678 -12.56 9.49 16.09
C CYS A 678 -11.82 10.80 15.73
N GLY A 679 -10.49 10.81 15.78
CA GLY A 679 -9.68 12.01 15.59
C GLY A 679 -9.73 13.02 16.75
N ASN A 680 -10.16 12.61 17.95
CA ASN A 680 -10.05 13.43 19.15
C ASN A 680 -8.60 13.86 19.37
N TYR A 681 -8.38 15.16 19.54
CA TYR A 681 -7.12 15.68 20.03
C TYR A 681 -7.20 15.91 21.55
N LEU A 682 -6.07 15.76 22.23
CA LEU A 682 -5.95 15.93 23.67
C LEU A 682 -4.97 17.06 23.96
N VAL A 683 -5.46 18.17 24.51
CA VAL A 683 -4.65 19.28 25.01
C VAL A 683 -4.56 19.18 26.52
N ASN A 684 -3.41 18.79 27.06
CA ASN A 684 -3.16 18.86 28.50
C ASN A 684 -2.44 20.16 28.84
N ASN A 685 -3.08 21.05 29.61
CA ASN A 685 -2.49 22.33 30.04
C ASN A 685 -1.71 22.24 31.36
N GLY A 686 -1.60 21.04 31.95
CA GLY A 686 -0.95 20.82 33.24
C GLY A 686 -1.83 21.11 34.47
N THR A 687 -3.08 21.52 34.28
CA THR A 687 -4.12 21.50 35.33
C THR A 687 -5.38 20.75 34.88
N HIS A 688 -5.63 20.67 33.57
CA HIS A 688 -6.73 19.95 32.93
C HIS A 688 -6.30 19.38 31.56
N ALA A 689 -6.76 18.17 31.25
CA ALA A 689 -6.93 17.64 29.90
C ALA A 689 -8.22 18.15 29.28
N THR A 690 -8.09 18.84 28.16
CA THR A 690 -9.18 19.17 27.26
C THR A 690 -9.16 18.18 26.09
N TYR A 691 -10.19 17.35 25.99
CA TYR A 691 -10.44 16.52 24.82
C TYR A 691 -11.29 17.32 23.84
N GLY A 692 -10.75 17.60 22.65
CA GLY A 692 -11.42 18.37 21.61
C GLY A 692 -11.58 17.56 20.32
N ASN A 693 -12.60 17.89 19.54
CA ASN A 693 -12.83 17.35 18.21
C ASN A 693 -13.53 18.40 17.33
N ARG A 694 -13.53 18.17 16.02
CA ARG A 694 -14.13 19.03 15.01
C ARG A 694 -15.15 18.24 14.21
N MET A 695 -16.38 18.75 14.16
CA MET A 695 -17.47 18.23 13.34
C MET A 695 -17.48 18.94 11.99
N TYR A 696 -17.27 18.18 10.93
CA TYR A 696 -17.27 18.59 9.53
C TYR A 696 -18.65 18.29 8.91
N VAL A 697 -19.25 19.28 8.25
CA VAL A 697 -20.55 19.19 7.57
C VAL A 697 -20.33 19.46 6.08
N ARG A 698 -20.49 18.45 5.24
CA ARG A 698 -20.16 18.49 3.79
C ARG A 698 -21.39 18.73 2.91
N MET A 699 -21.14 19.36 1.76
CA MET A 699 -22.13 19.73 0.73
C MET A 699 -21.75 19.11 -0.63
N GLN A 700 -22.70 19.01 -1.55
CA GLN A 700 -22.55 18.27 -2.82
C GLN A 700 -22.60 19.22 -4.05
N THR A 701 -21.58 19.20 -4.93
CA THR A 701 -21.47 20.04 -6.15
C THR A 701 -20.61 19.38 -7.25
N ASP A 702 -20.92 19.63 -8.52
CA ASP A 702 -20.35 18.94 -9.71
C ASP A 702 -19.22 19.70 -10.47
N GLU A 703 -18.30 20.42 -9.82
CA GLU A 703 -17.21 21.18 -10.50
C GLU A 703 -15.78 20.73 -10.15
N ILE A 704 -14.84 20.89 -11.11
CA ILE A 704 -13.42 20.48 -11.02
C ILE A 704 -12.56 21.46 -10.17
N ILE A 705 -13.14 22.51 -9.60
CA ILE A 705 -12.49 23.34 -8.58
C ILE A 705 -13.52 23.77 -7.54
N ILE A 706 -13.34 23.32 -6.31
CA ILE A 706 -14.29 23.53 -5.21
C ILE A 706 -13.99 24.89 -4.56
N ARG A 707 -14.97 25.80 -4.51
CA ARG A 707 -14.77 27.15 -3.92
C ARG A 707 -15.46 27.41 -2.58
N ASN A 708 -16.50 26.67 -2.17
CA ASN A 708 -17.20 26.75 -0.86
C ASN A 708 -18.31 25.66 -0.82
N TYR A 709 -18.76 25.05 0.30
CA TYR A 709 -18.33 25.09 1.71
C TYR A 709 -18.33 23.66 2.29
N GLU A 710 -17.46 23.42 3.27
CA GLU A 710 -17.64 22.39 4.29
C GLU A 710 -17.64 23.15 5.62
N VAL A 711 -18.67 23.02 6.45
CA VAL A 711 -18.80 23.80 7.71
C VAL A 711 -18.11 23.02 8.81
N VAL A 712 -17.29 23.67 9.62
CA VAL A 712 -16.53 23.00 10.69
C VAL A 712 -16.85 23.64 12.02
N LEU A 713 -17.39 22.83 12.92
CA LEU A 713 -17.78 23.20 14.28
C LEU A 713 -16.83 22.52 15.25
N GLU A 714 -16.07 23.31 16.00
CA GLU A 714 -15.10 22.82 16.97
C GLU A 714 -15.71 22.77 18.37
N PHE A 715 -15.55 21.65 19.07
CA PHE A 715 -16.08 21.46 20.41
C PHE A 715 -15.07 20.75 21.31
N SER A 716 -15.11 21.01 22.62
CA SER A 716 -14.20 20.38 23.57
C SER A 716 -14.75 20.28 24.99
N CYS A 717 -14.28 19.28 25.74
CA CYS A 717 -14.63 19.01 27.13
C CYS A 717 -13.36 18.91 27.98
N SER A 718 -13.34 19.57 29.14
CA SER A 718 -12.13 19.70 29.99
C SER A 718 -12.25 19.00 31.35
N TYR A 719 -11.20 18.27 31.75
CA TYR A 719 -11.13 17.38 32.92
C TYR A 719 -9.78 17.55 33.65
N PRO A 720 -9.71 17.70 34.99
CA PRO A 720 -8.45 18.05 35.69
C PRO A 720 -7.32 17.00 35.64
N LEU A 721 -6.05 17.46 35.60
CA LEU A 721 -4.79 16.68 35.45
C LEU A 721 -3.52 17.48 35.84
N ASP A 722 -2.56 16.88 36.55
CA ASP A 722 -1.34 17.58 37.05
C ASP A 722 -0.10 17.56 36.09
N LEU A 723 0.38 18.75 35.67
CA LEU A 723 1.73 19.30 35.26
C LEU A 723 2.90 18.37 34.77
N GLN A 724 3.77 18.62 33.74
CA GLN A 724 4.56 19.78 33.16
C GLN A 724 5.04 19.48 31.66
N LEU A 725 5.91 20.23 30.92
CA LEU A 725 5.97 21.67 30.44
C LEU A 725 7.31 22.01 29.64
N SER A 726 7.32 22.45 28.34
CA SER A 726 8.25 23.49 27.71
C SER A 726 8.25 23.61 26.14
N LEU A 727 8.86 24.67 25.53
CA LEU A 727 8.78 25.14 24.11
C LEU A 727 10.08 25.80 23.52
N ASP A 728 10.14 26.05 22.17
CA ASP A 728 10.86 27.10 21.34
C ASP A 728 11.59 26.58 20.04
N PRO A 729 12.06 27.39 19.03
CA PRO A 729 11.39 28.38 18.11
C PRO A 729 11.75 28.25 16.57
N LEU A 730 11.42 29.24 15.69
CA LEU A 730 11.35 29.18 14.18
C LEU A 730 12.29 30.10 13.32
N ILE A 731 12.33 29.92 11.98
CA ILE A 731 13.11 30.67 10.93
C ILE A 731 12.33 30.83 9.58
N PRO A 732 12.39 31.97 8.84
CA PRO A 732 11.63 32.23 7.59
C PRO A 732 12.31 31.84 6.23
N ILE A 733 11.56 31.77 5.12
CA ILE A 733 12.01 31.32 3.76
C ILE A 733 11.55 32.27 2.61
N VAL A 734 12.44 32.57 1.65
CA VAL A 734 12.15 33.30 0.38
C VAL A 734 12.75 32.57 -0.84
N SER A 735 12.09 32.65 -2.01
CA SER A 735 12.56 32.05 -3.26
C SER A 735 13.18 33.09 -4.21
N SER A 736 14.48 32.95 -4.53
CA SER A 736 15.22 33.83 -5.43
C SER A 736 16.23 33.11 -6.30
N VAL A 737 16.37 33.55 -7.55
CA VAL A 737 17.31 33.03 -8.57
C VAL A 737 18.15 34.20 -9.09
N ILE A 738 19.44 33.96 -9.32
CA ILE A 738 20.34 34.95 -9.93
C ILE A 738 20.45 34.66 -11.43
N VAL A 739 20.31 35.70 -12.26
CA VAL A 739 20.19 35.63 -13.72
C VAL A 739 21.23 36.54 -14.37
N THR A 740 22.15 35.96 -15.12
CA THR A 740 23.26 36.70 -15.75
C THR A 740 23.07 36.77 -17.26
N ILE A 741 23.02 37.98 -17.84
CA ILE A 741 22.87 38.18 -19.29
C ILE A 741 24.21 38.60 -19.89
N GLU A 742 24.65 37.88 -20.91
CA GLU A 742 25.90 38.17 -21.64
C GLU A 742 25.94 39.63 -22.13
N GLY A 743 26.97 40.36 -21.68
CA GLY A 743 27.20 41.76 -22.03
C GLY A 743 26.26 42.79 -21.41
N LYS A 744 25.38 42.40 -20.47
CA LYS A 744 24.36 43.30 -19.88
C LYS A 744 24.26 43.31 -18.35
N GLY A 745 24.84 42.35 -17.64
CA GLY A 745 24.94 42.35 -16.17
C GLY A 745 24.26 41.17 -15.48
N GLU A 746 24.33 41.17 -14.16
CA GLU A 746 23.75 40.15 -13.27
C GLU A 746 22.55 40.74 -12.53
N PHE A 747 21.43 40.03 -12.55
CA PHE A 747 20.15 40.45 -12.00
C PHE A 747 19.60 39.37 -11.06
N LYS A 748 19.15 39.75 -9.86
CA LYS A 748 18.45 38.86 -8.95
C LYS A 748 16.95 38.91 -9.22
N ALA A 749 16.36 37.77 -9.57
CA ALA A 749 14.91 37.61 -9.70
C ALA A 749 14.35 36.92 -8.45
N GLN A 750 13.25 37.41 -7.90
CA GLN A 750 12.60 36.79 -6.74
C GLN A 750 11.08 36.78 -6.90
N MET A 751 10.43 35.75 -6.36
CA MET A 751 8.97 35.60 -6.34
C MET A 751 8.50 35.62 -4.89
N VAL A 752 7.64 36.59 -4.56
CA VAL A 752 7.18 36.85 -3.20
C VAL A 752 5.66 36.89 -3.17
N LEU A 753 5.08 36.24 -2.16
CA LEU A 753 3.65 36.28 -1.87
C LEU A 753 3.36 37.34 -0.80
N TYR A 754 2.36 38.18 -1.07
CA TYR A 754 1.92 39.27 -0.22
C TYR A 754 0.51 39.02 0.32
N LYS A 755 0.24 39.58 1.50
CA LYS A 755 -1.04 39.53 2.21
C LYS A 755 -2.06 40.50 1.61
N ASP A 756 -1.61 41.58 0.97
CA ASP A 756 -2.42 42.73 0.60
C ASP A 756 -2.34 43.11 -0.89
N GLU A 757 -3.39 43.77 -1.41
CA GLU A 757 -3.46 44.23 -2.81
C GLU A 757 -2.45 45.34 -3.15
N SER A 758 -1.85 46.02 -2.17
CA SER A 758 -0.79 47.00 -2.42
C SER A 758 0.61 46.37 -2.56
N TYR A 759 0.73 45.07 -2.28
CA TYR A 759 1.97 44.29 -2.31
C TYR A 759 3.04 44.88 -1.38
N THR A 760 2.70 45.04 -0.10
CA THR A 760 3.58 45.66 0.91
C THR A 760 3.91 44.77 2.10
N SER A 761 2.98 43.92 2.52
CA SER A 761 3.13 42.99 3.65
C SER A 761 3.34 41.57 3.14
N GLN A 762 4.55 41.02 3.33
CA GLN A 762 4.91 39.67 2.89
C GLN A 762 4.48 38.60 3.91
N TYR A 763 4.41 37.34 3.45
CA TYR A 763 4.38 36.17 4.34
C TYR A 763 5.81 35.75 4.72
N GLU A 764 5.98 35.25 5.95
CA GLU A 764 7.30 34.99 6.52
C GLU A 764 7.58 33.49 6.75
N ASP A 765 6.56 32.65 7.01
CA ASP A 765 6.75 31.22 7.33
C ASP A 765 6.57 30.25 6.14
N GLY A 766 7.35 29.17 6.16
CA GLY A 766 7.36 28.11 5.15
C GLY A 766 6.25 27.08 5.32
N GLY A 767 5.05 27.41 4.85
CA GLY A 767 3.88 26.51 4.86
C GLY A 767 2.58 27.28 5.05
N ILE A 768 2.28 28.18 4.11
CA ILE A 768 1.26 29.21 4.34
C ILE A 768 -0.14 28.61 4.17
N GLY A 769 -0.86 28.49 5.28
CA GLY A 769 -2.25 28.07 5.30
C GLY A 769 -3.20 29.22 4.95
N LEU A 770 -3.71 29.29 3.72
CA LEU A 770 -4.64 30.34 3.26
C LEU A 770 -6.02 29.81 2.92
N SER A 771 -7.07 30.57 3.25
CA SER A 771 -8.44 30.24 2.85
C SER A 771 -8.60 30.26 1.33
N THR A 772 -9.41 29.36 0.77
CA THR A 772 -9.83 29.41 -0.66
C THR A 772 -10.59 30.69 -1.03
N LYS A 773 -11.08 31.46 -0.04
CA LYS A 773 -11.62 32.81 -0.29
C LYS A 773 -10.52 33.87 -0.48
N ALA A 774 -9.34 33.67 0.11
CA ALA A 774 -8.26 34.64 0.11
C ALA A 774 -7.70 34.84 -1.31
N THR A 775 -7.25 36.07 -1.59
CA THR A 775 -6.57 36.37 -2.85
C THR A 775 -5.06 36.25 -2.64
N LEU A 776 -4.40 35.44 -3.47
CA LEU A 776 -2.95 35.35 -3.53
C LEU A 776 -2.43 36.55 -4.31
N TYR A 777 -1.72 37.47 -3.65
CA TYR A 777 -1.06 38.61 -4.31
C TYR A 777 0.40 38.26 -4.56
N VAL A 778 0.74 37.91 -5.80
CA VAL A 778 2.10 37.46 -6.18
C VAL A 778 2.81 38.58 -6.94
N ALA A 779 3.99 38.98 -6.46
CA ALA A 779 4.91 39.80 -7.25
C ALA A 779 6.16 39.00 -7.60
N VAL A 780 6.58 39.13 -8.86
CA VAL A 780 7.90 38.76 -9.32
C VAL A 780 8.67 40.06 -9.56
N SER A 781 9.86 40.20 -8.98
CA SER A 781 10.68 41.42 -9.11
C SER A 781 12.09 41.12 -9.57
N LEU A 782 12.65 42.00 -10.39
CA LEU A 782 14.04 42.00 -10.82
C LEU A 782 14.84 43.10 -10.10
N GLU A 783 15.97 42.74 -9.50
CA GLU A 783 16.91 43.65 -8.82
C GLU A 783 18.28 43.62 -9.53
N GLY A 784 18.87 44.76 -9.86
CA GLY A 784 20.20 44.86 -10.48
C GLY A 784 20.58 46.30 -10.84
N GLU A 785 21.86 46.58 -11.08
CA GLU A 785 22.34 47.94 -11.40
C GLU A 785 22.04 48.34 -12.86
N ASN A 786 21.73 49.63 -13.09
CA ASN A 786 21.36 50.22 -14.40
C ASN A 786 20.13 49.58 -15.09
N SER A 787 19.00 49.65 -14.38
CA SER A 787 17.88 48.74 -14.58
C SER A 787 16.73 49.27 -15.47
N PHE A 788 16.65 50.59 -15.71
CA PHE A 788 15.50 51.26 -16.35
C PHE A 788 15.15 50.85 -17.79
N GLN A 789 16.05 50.20 -18.53
CA GLN A 789 15.81 49.73 -19.90
C GLN A 789 15.31 48.27 -19.96
N TYR A 790 15.29 47.56 -18.83
CA TYR A 790 14.96 46.15 -18.74
C TYR A 790 13.73 45.92 -17.87
N VAL A 791 12.65 45.47 -18.50
CA VAL A 791 11.36 45.20 -17.85
C VAL A 791 11.10 43.69 -17.78
N LEU A 792 10.43 43.26 -16.71
CA LEU A 792 10.10 41.86 -16.49
C LEU A 792 8.84 41.48 -17.27
N VAL A 793 8.91 40.38 -18.02
CA VAL A 793 7.77 39.78 -18.72
C VAL A 793 7.52 38.38 -18.15
N MET A 794 6.44 38.24 -17.40
CA MET A 794 5.87 36.93 -17.02
C MET A 794 5.26 36.29 -18.26
N LYS A 795 5.75 35.11 -18.65
CA LYS A 795 5.36 34.41 -19.87
C LYS A 795 4.30 33.35 -19.57
N ASP A 796 4.63 32.39 -18.73
CA ASP A 796 3.73 31.30 -18.34
C ASP A 796 3.81 31.12 -16.82
N CYS A 797 2.79 31.58 -16.08
CA CYS A 797 2.65 31.30 -14.65
C CYS A 797 1.54 30.28 -14.44
N PHE A 798 1.82 29.21 -13.72
CA PHE A 798 0.87 28.12 -13.46
C PHE A 798 1.07 27.53 -12.06
N ALA A 799 0.07 26.78 -11.59
CA ALA A 799 0.16 26.04 -10.34
C ALA A 799 0.15 24.53 -10.58
N THR A 800 0.70 23.78 -9.62
CA THR A 800 0.82 22.31 -9.60
C THR A 800 0.51 21.77 -8.19
N PRO A 801 0.05 20.51 -8.07
CA PRO A 801 -0.17 19.87 -6.76
C PRO A 801 1.15 19.44 -6.09
N SER A 802 2.19 19.14 -6.87
CA SER A 802 3.54 18.85 -6.38
C SER A 802 4.51 20.02 -6.59
N LYS A 803 5.68 19.95 -5.95
CA LYS A 803 6.78 20.93 -6.12
C LYS A 803 7.46 20.85 -7.49
N ASP A 804 7.19 19.80 -8.26
CA ASP A 804 7.80 19.62 -9.58
C ASP A 804 7.20 20.61 -10.61
N PHE A 805 8.10 21.33 -11.29
CA PHE A 805 7.73 22.22 -12.37
C PHE A 805 7.18 21.47 -13.61
N TYR A 806 7.54 20.19 -13.78
CA TYR A 806 7.15 19.37 -14.92
C TYR A 806 5.87 18.55 -14.70
N ASP A 807 5.29 18.59 -13.50
CA ASP A 807 4.04 17.92 -13.09
C ASP A 807 2.95 18.00 -14.20
N PRO A 808 2.33 16.89 -14.62
CA PRO A 808 1.35 16.88 -15.70
C PRO A 808 0.07 17.66 -15.36
N VAL A 809 -0.23 17.90 -14.08
CA VAL A 809 -1.43 18.61 -13.61
C VAL A 809 -1.13 20.11 -13.44
N LYS A 810 -1.25 20.86 -14.54
CA LYS A 810 -0.96 22.30 -14.57
C LYS A 810 -2.21 23.18 -14.67
N TYR A 811 -2.41 24.04 -13.67
CA TYR A 811 -3.41 25.11 -13.72
C TYR A 811 -2.78 26.43 -14.17
N TYR A 812 -2.96 26.80 -15.44
CA TYR A 812 -2.38 28.03 -16.01
C TYR A 812 -3.14 29.29 -15.56
N ILE A 813 -2.41 30.19 -14.88
CA ILE A 813 -2.88 31.50 -14.40
C ILE A 813 -2.58 32.57 -15.47
N ILE A 814 -1.35 32.59 -15.95
CA ILE A 814 -0.89 33.35 -17.11
C ILE A 814 -0.39 32.33 -18.14
N GLN A 815 -0.86 32.41 -19.38
CA GLN A 815 -0.40 31.57 -20.47
C GLN A 815 -0.10 32.43 -21.70
N ASN A 816 1.05 32.22 -22.33
CA ASN A 816 1.55 33.01 -23.48
C ASN A 816 1.47 34.53 -23.22
N LYS A 817 1.99 34.98 -22.07
CA LYS A 817 2.04 36.38 -21.58
C LYS A 817 0.67 37.00 -21.22
N CYS A 818 -0.45 36.30 -21.39
CA CYS A 818 -1.80 36.80 -21.15
C CYS A 818 -2.53 36.03 -20.01
N PRO A 819 -3.38 36.70 -19.21
CA PRO A 819 -4.14 36.03 -18.15
C PRO A 819 -5.20 35.05 -18.71
N ASN A 820 -5.40 33.94 -18.01
CA ASN A 820 -6.41 32.95 -18.33
C ASN A 820 -7.83 33.48 -18.05
N ARG A 821 -8.51 33.97 -19.09
CA ARG A 821 -9.86 34.58 -18.99
C ARG A 821 -11.01 33.64 -18.62
N ARG A 822 -10.76 32.34 -18.44
CA ARG A 822 -11.79 31.41 -17.97
C ARG A 822 -12.08 31.60 -16.47
N ASP A 823 -11.07 31.98 -15.70
CA ASP A 823 -11.23 32.36 -14.30
C ASP A 823 -11.35 33.88 -14.19
N ARG A 824 -12.42 34.35 -13.55
CA ARG A 824 -12.72 35.77 -13.35
C ARG A 824 -11.97 36.40 -12.17
N THR A 825 -11.29 35.59 -11.35
CA THR A 825 -10.52 36.03 -10.18
C THR A 825 -9.04 36.25 -10.48
N ILE A 826 -8.57 35.91 -11.69
CA ILE A 826 -7.23 36.23 -12.16
C ILE A 826 -7.18 37.70 -12.62
N SER A 827 -6.35 38.50 -11.97
CA SER A 827 -6.12 39.91 -12.32
C SER A 827 -4.61 40.19 -12.41
N VAL A 828 -4.14 40.69 -13.55
CA VAL A 828 -2.73 41.05 -13.77
C VAL A 828 -2.63 42.57 -13.75
N LYS A 829 -2.03 43.12 -12.71
CA LYS A 829 -1.88 44.58 -12.50
C LYS A 829 -0.79 45.14 -13.42
N GLU A 830 0.35 44.46 -13.50
CA GLU A 830 1.46 44.82 -14.38
C GLU A 830 2.18 43.57 -14.93
N ASN A 831 2.54 43.63 -16.21
CA ASN A 831 3.39 42.65 -16.90
C ASN A 831 4.05 43.33 -18.11
N GLY A 832 5.37 43.24 -18.27
CA GLY A 832 6.10 43.82 -19.40
C GLY A 832 6.12 45.36 -19.46
N VAL A 833 5.98 46.03 -18.32
CA VAL A 833 5.91 47.50 -18.21
C VAL A 833 6.88 48.11 -17.19
N SER A 834 7.32 47.33 -16.21
CA SER A 834 8.26 47.73 -15.16
C SER A 834 9.17 46.55 -14.84
N GLN A 835 10.06 46.70 -13.86
CA GLN A 835 10.90 45.61 -13.36
C GLN A 835 10.14 44.61 -12.48
N GLN A 836 8.85 44.86 -12.25
CA GLN A 836 7.98 44.04 -11.44
C GLN A 836 6.80 43.54 -12.29
N GLY A 837 6.47 42.26 -12.10
CA GLY A 837 5.27 41.64 -12.62
C GLY A 837 4.38 41.31 -11.43
N ARG A 838 3.13 41.79 -11.46
CA ARG A 838 2.19 41.61 -10.35
C ARG A 838 0.89 41.01 -10.86
N PHE A 839 0.53 39.88 -10.29
CA PHE A 839 -0.77 39.26 -10.52
C PHE A 839 -1.42 38.85 -9.21
N SER A 840 -2.72 38.64 -9.28
CA SER A 840 -3.52 38.12 -8.20
C SER A 840 -4.45 37.03 -8.72
N VAL A 841 -4.66 36.01 -7.90
CA VAL A 841 -5.59 34.90 -8.17
C VAL A 841 -6.22 34.47 -6.85
N GLN A 842 -7.52 34.15 -6.85
CA GLN A 842 -8.14 33.59 -5.64
C GLN A 842 -7.58 32.20 -5.36
N MET A 843 -7.27 31.90 -4.11
CA MET A 843 -6.71 30.62 -3.66
C MET A 843 -7.63 29.44 -4.02
N PHE A 844 -7.05 28.28 -4.33
CA PHE A 844 -7.79 27.08 -4.75
C PHE A 844 -7.09 25.81 -4.27
N LYS A 845 -7.72 24.65 -4.50
CA LYS A 845 -7.18 23.31 -4.25
C LYS A 845 -7.35 22.46 -5.51
N PHE A 846 -6.41 21.56 -5.80
CA PHE A 846 -6.57 20.54 -6.84
C PHE A 846 -7.54 19.44 -6.40
N VAL A 847 -8.25 18.83 -7.35
CA VAL A 847 -9.16 17.70 -7.10
C VAL A 847 -8.35 16.42 -6.85
N GLY A 848 -8.72 15.68 -5.80
CA GLY A 848 -7.95 14.57 -5.22
C GLY A 848 -7.40 14.91 -3.84
N ASP A 849 -6.56 14.03 -3.28
CA ASP A 849 -5.97 14.18 -1.94
C ASP A 849 -4.80 15.20 -1.88
N TYR A 850 -4.71 16.10 -2.86
CA TYR A 850 -3.66 17.10 -2.98
C TYR A 850 -3.91 18.31 -2.08
N ASN A 851 -3.35 18.31 -0.86
CA ASN A 851 -3.52 19.39 0.12
C ASN A 851 -2.60 20.60 -0.06
N SER A 852 -1.63 20.53 -0.98
CA SER A 852 -0.66 21.61 -1.27
C SER A 852 -0.83 22.15 -2.68
N VAL A 853 -0.55 23.45 -2.84
CA VAL A 853 -0.43 24.14 -4.12
C VAL A 853 0.95 24.77 -4.20
N TYR A 854 1.65 24.51 -5.29
CA TYR A 854 2.90 25.18 -5.64
C TYR A 854 2.65 26.12 -6.81
N LEU A 855 3.20 27.33 -6.73
CA LEU A 855 3.15 28.33 -7.78
C LEU A 855 4.47 28.34 -8.54
N HIS A 856 4.39 28.31 -9.87
CA HIS A 856 5.51 28.40 -10.77
C HIS A 856 5.31 29.55 -11.74
N CYS A 857 6.37 30.28 -12.08
CA CYS A 857 6.32 31.19 -13.22
C CYS A 857 7.61 31.20 -14.03
N GLU A 858 7.45 30.98 -15.35
CA GLU A 858 8.45 31.25 -16.36
C GLU A 858 8.39 32.74 -16.74
N ALA A 859 9.49 33.47 -16.52
CA ALA A 859 9.63 34.89 -16.81
C ALA A 859 10.88 35.16 -17.66
N SER A 860 10.89 36.28 -18.38
CA SER A 860 12.03 36.73 -19.18
C SER A 860 12.25 38.23 -19.05
N ILE A 861 13.47 38.67 -19.34
CA ILE A 861 13.85 40.09 -19.34
C ILE A 861 13.67 40.66 -20.75
N CYS A 862 12.96 41.79 -20.88
CA CYS A 862 12.65 42.42 -22.15
C CYS A 862 13.29 43.81 -22.27
N ASP A 863 13.85 44.12 -23.43
CA ASP A 863 14.60 45.36 -23.71
C ASP A 863 13.69 46.39 -24.38
N THR A 864 13.22 47.39 -23.62
CA THR A 864 12.24 48.37 -24.09
C THR A 864 12.77 49.28 -25.21
N THR A 865 14.08 49.27 -25.49
CA THR A 865 14.67 50.02 -26.60
C THR A 865 14.60 49.26 -27.93
N ARG A 866 14.40 47.94 -27.89
CA ARG A 866 14.45 47.05 -29.06
C ARG A 866 13.08 46.49 -29.44
N GLU A 867 12.21 46.23 -28.47
CA GLU A 867 10.95 45.54 -28.68
C GLU A 867 9.81 46.04 -27.77
N MET A 868 8.57 45.77 -28.18
CA MET A 868 7.38 46.12 -27.41
C MET A 868 7.13 45.07 -26.31
N CYS A 869 7.58 45.37 -25.09
CA CYS A 869 7.51 44.45 -23.96
C CYS A 869 6.09 44.20 -23.40
N LYS A 870 5.17 45.18 -23.51
CA LYS A 870 3.82 45.05 -22.96
C LYS A 870 2.96 44.13 -23.86
N PRO A 871 2.43 43.00 -23.34
CA PRO A 871 1.65 42.06 -24.14
C PRO A 871 0.28 42.64 -24.54
N SER A 872 -0.17 42.31 -25.75
CA SER A 872 -1.48 42.71 -26.28
C SER A 872 -2.41 41.50 -26.36
N CYS A 873 -3.46 41.49 -25.53
CA CYS A 873 -4.36 40.34 -25.36
C CYS A 873 -5.73 40.59 -26.02
N SER A 874 -5.81 40.48 -27.35
CA SER A 874 -7.07 40.48 -28.12
C SER A 874 -7.54 39.04 -28.42
N GLY A 875 -8.86 38.82 -28.42
CA GLY A 875 -9.49 37.50 -28.18
C GLY A 875 -9.44 36.42 -29.28
N LEU A 876 -8.33 36.27 -30.01
CA LEU A 876 -8.11 35.14 -30.93
C LEU A 876 -6.81 34.41 -30.56
N ARG A 877 -6.85 33.08 -30.57
CA ARG A 877 -5.68 32.23 -30.28
C ARG A 877 -4.60 32.44 -31.35
N SER A 878 -3.53 33.14 -30.98
CA SER A 878 -2.25 33.08 -31.71
C SER A 878 -1.42 31.92 -31.17
N SER A 879 -1.22 30.90 -32.00
CA SER A 879 -0.26 29.82 -31.74
C SER A 879 1.06 30.17 -32.43
N PHE A 880 1.99 30.79 -31.70
CA PHE A 880 3.37 30.97 -32.15
C PHE A 880 4.33 30.82 -30.96
N HIS A 881 4.84 29.61 -30.76
CA HIS A 881 6.02 29.39 -29.92
C HIS A 881 7.25 29.88 -30.70
N GLN A 882 7.77 31.06 -30.34
CA GLN A 882 9.18 31.35 -30.53
C GLN A 882 9.92 31.01 -29.23
N ASN A 883 10.89 30.11 -29.32
CA ASN A 883 11.82 29.82 -28.23
C ASN A 883 12.74 31.03 -28.04
N ASN A 884 12.39 31.92 -27.10
CA ASN A 884 13.31 32.92 -26.59
C ASN A 884 14.28 32.24 -25.63
N LYS A 885 15.60 32.40 -25.84
CA LYS A 885 16.64 31.69 -25.08
C LYS A 885 16.85 32.20 -23.65
N ASP A 886 16.16 33.27 -23.26
CA ASP A 886 16.46 34.08 -22.07
C ASP A 886 15.33 34.03 -21.02
N ALA A 887 14.65 32.88 -20.90
CA ALA A 887 13.58 32.65 -19.93
C ALA A 887 14.07 31.82 -18.74
N PHE A 888 13.66 32.21 -17.53
CA PHE A 888 14.01 31.56 -16.27
C PHE A 888 12.75 31.25 -15.46
N VAL A 889 12.83 30.27 -14.56
CA VAL A 889 11.70 29.76 -13.78
C VAL A 889 11.87 30.09 -12.31
N LEU A 890 10.79 30.55 -11.67
CA LEU A 890 10.67 30.75 -10.24
C LEU A 890 9.58 29.84 -9.68
N GLY A 891 9.79 29.30 -8.47
CA GLY A 891 8.84 28.43 -7.76
C GLY A 891 8.60 28.88 -6.33
N TYR A 892 7.37 28.77 -5.82
CA TYR A 892 6.98 29.19 -4.47
C TYR A 892 5.90 28.25 -3.90
N GLY A 893 6.13 27.70 -2.71
CA GLY A 893 5.21 26.79 -2.01
C GLY A 893 5.94 25.90 -0.99
N PRO A 894 5.22 25.04 -0.25
CA PRO A 894 3.79 24.78 -0.38
C PRO A 894 2.91 25.92 0.16
N ILE A 895 1.85 26.23 -0.57
CA ILE A 895 0.71 27.00 -0.08
C ILE A 895 -0.41 26.00 0.21
N VAL A 896 -0.86 25.92 1.46
CA VAL A 896 -1.86 24.94 1.92
C VAL A 896 -3.21 25.65 2.03
N ALA A 897 -4.30 24.98 1.67
CA ALA A 897 -5.64 25.55 1.88
C ALA A 897 -6.06 25.40 3.35
N SER A 898 -6.16 26.50 4.11
CA SER A 898 -6.54 26.50 5.54
C SER A 898 -7.91 27.10 5.81
N ARG A 899 -8.38 26.95 7.05
CA ARG A 899 -9.65 27.50 7.54
C ARG A 899 -9.43 28.76 8.39
N SER A 900 -9.36 29.89 7.67
CA SER A 900 -9.66 31.28 8.08
C SER A 900 -8.88 31.96 9.22
N ALA A 901 -8.42 33.20 8.96
CA ALA A 901 -8.12 34.22 9.96
C ALA A 901 -8.46 35.62 9.38
N ASP A 902 -9.52 36.21 9.92
CA ASP A 902 -9.97 37.62 9.94
C ASP A 902 -11.46 37.51 10.36
N ASP A 903 -11.96 38.14 11.42
CA ASP A 903 -11.62 39.48 11.91
C ASP A 903 -11.33 39.51 13.43
N SER A 904 -10.38 40.35 13.84
CA SER A 904 -10.25 40.80 15.22
C SER A 904 -9.73 42.24 15.25
N THR A 905 -10.56 43.19 15.72
CA THR A 905 -10.22 44.33 16.60
C THR A 905 -11.46 45.23 16.73
N SER A 906 -12.10 45.34 17.89
CA SER A 906 -11.86 46.35 18.94
C SER A 906 -13.12 46.34 19.83
N ASP A 907 -13.15 46.73 21.11
CA ASP A 907 -12.24 47.53 21.92
C ASP A 907 -12.19 46.98 23.36
N ALA A 908 -11.08 47.19 24.04
CA ALA A 908 -11.02 47.06 25.50
C ALA A 908 -11.07 48.46 26.14
N THR A 909 -12.05 48.72 27.01
CA THR A 909 -11.90 49.63 28.18
C THR A 909 -13.11 49.59 29.11
N GLY A 910 -12.87 49.47 30.42
CA GLY A 910 -13.71 50.16 31.41
C GLY A 910 -14.21 49.40 32.65
N ILE A 911 -13.70 49.86 33.80
CA ILE A 911 -14.46 50.09 35.05
C ILE A 911 -14.67 48.92 36.05
N HIS A 912 -13.82 48.95 37.08
CA HIS A 912 -14.10 48.76 38.52
C HIS A 912 -15.02 47.62 39.04
N ALA A 913 -14.35 46.62 39.64
CA ALA A 913 -14.31 46.35 41.10
C ALA A 913 -15.58 45.95 41.91
N LEU A 914 -15.28 45.25 43.03
CA LEU A 914 -16.04 45.09 44.30
C LEU A 914 -16.92 43.82 44.53
N TRP A 915 -16.58 43.14 45.65
CA TRP A 915 -17.42 42.29 46.53
C TRP A 915 -17.76 40.86 46.08
N THR A 916 -17.94 39.84 46.93
CA THR A 916 -17.27 39.30 48.13
C THR A 916 -18.13 38.13 48.64
N THR A 917 -17.53 36.94 48.84
CA THR A 917 -17.77 35.98 49.96
C THR A 917 -19.08 35.15 50.11
N LEU A 918 -18.91 33.97 50.75
CA LEU A 918 -19.89 32.99 51.30
C LEU A 918 -20.65 32.12 50.27
N LEU A 919 -21.04 30.85 50.50
CA LEU A 919 -21.09 29.92 51.66
C LEU A 919 -21.02 28.47 51.09
N LEU A 920 -20.02 27.62 51.37
CA LEU A 920 -19.90 26.59 52.44
C LEU A 920 -20.99 25.46 52.53
N SER A 921 -20.50 24.20 52.56
CA SER A 921 -21.16 22.94 53.02
C SER A 921 -22.19 22.27 52.07
N LEU A 922 -22.38 20.93 52.01
CA LEU A 922 -22.12 19.84 52.98
C LEU A 922 -21.57 18.51 52.37
N LEU A 923 -20.79 17.81 53.21
CA LEU A 923 -20.73 16.35 53.46
C LEU A 923 -20.26 15.32 52.38
N CYS A 924 -19.14 14.67 52.72
CA CYS A 924 -18.80 13.30 52.33
C CYS A 924 -19.81 12.27 52.87
N PHE A 925 -19.99 11.13 52.18
CA PHE A 925 -20.28 9.85 52.86
C PHE A 925 -19.81 8.60 52.08
N LYS A 926 -18.89 7.86 52.72
CA LYS A 926 -18.57 6.41 52.64
C LYS A 926 -18.02 5.71 51.38
N ASN A 927 -16.87 5.08 51.62
CA ASN A 927 -16.32 3.89 50.97
C ASN A 927 -17.17 2.61 51.15
N PHE A 928 -16.76 1.56 50.43
CA PHE A 928 -17.06 0.12 50.57
C PHE A 928 -18.42 -0.38 50.03
N PHE A 929 -18.38 -0.97 48.83
CA PHE A 929 -18.30 -2.43 48.71
C PHE A 929 -17.38 -2.85 47.54
#